data_AF-U5HHX6-F1
#
_entry.id   AF-U5HHX6-F1
#
_cell.length_a   1.000
_cell.length_b   1.000
_cell.length_c   1.000
_cell.angle_alpha   90.00
_cell.angle_beta   90.00
_cell.angle_gamma   90.00
#
_symmetry.space_group_name_H-M   'P 1'
#
loop_
_entity.id
_entity.type
_entity.pdbx_description
1 polymer ?
#
loop_
_entity_poly.entity_id
_entity_poly.type
_entity_poly.pdbx_seq_one_letter_code
_entity_poly.pdbx_strand_id
1 'polypeptide(L)'
;MGKPPTNRPNSQLHPLLPLTREQHHRMLTVDVEATRDNNRHHSNNTRSRSTSPSSPVMSITSHSPSSPYTIGSSPRSSSIPSPKEPFGAPPRWSERLSSLPRPSSIVSKSKEIIHRPWRLPRWRSGPFALLCLLFLGTFASYATYHLSNPDQFDLGYRSNAEEDHWFKDASSVDLTEEETRDGEYIKPSLKKLKQAVGDEPHFLAKDGIAWYGFNNRRYMLEATMNLARVSHRIPILPSHIWARSCVVDSADCTKHALQHLADRKNAPGFKDEFTWNEDGEAWRLGIEHFIDLPHLRRTYGLFLTQTEYFSLYASSLPPKFKIDLRGYWNPILYNPKGMTTRVLNGTKEFHDKSWVRMDREFMGVGGASFKGSKSWERKGRKGLEGVDENVVRDLMKEDRTYVWSLEKAIKAMRRRGIGEGKHVAKEEWGRALVRQAGLRELYTFDDSTLMCKTMARPSTEYADPLHLRPFQIEAFENYSNATILAISGQIHDQRKPGATHFSTPYARDQFRNWVIEGIRPPRVYILAAEKIVQEMKRRTKGRLWRSAHLRRGDFVGIAWAPEKDPVRHFGKLKNALGAGIQVLRQRRTKKPGRGALQPLKQEELPFPNDPFYLATDETDPKALAYYRRQGAVLLHEVMGQDELEDVLGWRAKYWDLLALVEQEVLAQSDYFVGSRMSSTTGGALNSRLRRRREKEGREGEGEVFVDARDDNWIFLEEFNEREREDHD
;
A
#
# COMPACT_ATOMS: atom_id res chain seq x y z
N MET A 1 36.58 33.79 29.72
CA MET A 1 36.92 34.81 28.69
C MET A 1 36.40 34.33 27.34
N GLY A 2 36.19 35.24 26.37
CA GLY A 2 35.57 34.94 25.07
C GLY A 2 34.19 35.61 24.92
N LYS A 3 33.97 36.32 23.81
CA LYS A 3 32.72 37.05 23.51
C LYS A 3 31.91 36.31 22.44
N PRO A 4 30.57 36.31 22.50
CA PRO A 4 29.72 35.96 21.36
C PRO A 4 29.53 37.16 20.41
N PRO A 5 29.54 36.95 19.08
CA PRO A 5 29.16 37.98 18.12
C PRO A 5 27.63 38.02 17.86
N THR A 6 27.02 39.10 18.36
CA THR A 6 26.18 40.07 17.62
C THR A 6 24.89 39.62 16.89
N ASN A 7 23.75 40.11 17.38
CA ASN A 7 22.45 40.17 16.70
C ASN A 7 22.35 41.29 15.63
N ARG A 8 21.36 41.14 14.74
CA ARG A 8 20.52 42.15 14.01
C ARG A 8 20.65 42.14 12.47
N PRO A 9 19.63 42.64 11.73
CA PRO A 9 18.30 43.11 12.15
C PRO A 9 17.10 42.35 11.51
N ASN A 10 15.90 42.65 11.99
CA ASN A 10 14.65 42.31 11.31
C ASN A 10 14.58 42.99 9.93
N SER A 11 14.01 42.30 8.93
CA SER A 11 13.40 42.94 7.75
C SER A 11 11.87 42.84 7.83
N GLN A 12 11.18 43.78 7.19
CA GLN A 12 9.74 43.99 7.39
C GLN A 12 8.88 43.17 6.42
N LEU A 13 7.96 42.37 6.95
CA LEU A 13 6.87 41.79 6.17
C LEU A 13 5.79 42.87 5.93
N HIS A 14 5.74 43.42 4.71
CA HIS A 14 4.59 44.18 4.23
C HIS A 14 3.55 43.23 3.61
N PRO A 15 2.24 43.41 3.89
CA PRO A 15 1.20 42.51 3.41
C PRO A 15 0.74 42.84 1.98
N LEU A 16 0.45 41.81 1.18
CA LEU A 16 -0.27 41.95 -0.09
C LEU A 16 -1.43 40.93 -0.17
N LEU A 17 -2.58 41.43 0.28
CA LEU A 17 -3.98 41.22 -0.14
C LEU A 17 -4.41 40.03 -1.03
N PRO A 18 -5.66 39.55 -0.87
CA PRO A 18 -6.17 38.35 -1.55
C PRO A 18 -6.51 38.58 -3.03
N LEU A 19 -6.43 37.50 -3.82
CA LEU A 19 -6.96 37.45 -5.19
C LEU A 19 -8.41 36.94 -5.19
N THR A 20 -9.31 37.68 -5.83
CA THR A 20 -10.74 37.39 -5.90
C THR A 20 -11.15 36.74 -7.23
N ARG A 21 -12.38 36.23 -7.25
CA ARG A 21 -12.95 35.25 -8.20
C ARG A 21 -13.08 35.68 -9.68
N GLU A 22 -12.75 36.91 -10.06
CA GLU A 22 -13.18 37.49 -11.35
C GLU A 22 -12.26 37.28 -12.57
N GLN A 23 -11.01 36.83 -12.41
CA GLN A 23 -10.12 36.62 -13.57
C GLN A 23 -10.28 35.26 -14.28
N HIS A 24 -11.09 34.34 -13.74
CA HIS A 24 -11.23 32.97 -14.30
C HIS A 24 -12.19 32.84 -15.50
N HIS A 25 -12.92 33.90 -15.89
CA HIS A 25 -14.01 33.83 -16.87
C HIS A 25 -13.78 34.58 -18.20
N ARG A 26 -12.56 34.98 -18.54
CA ARG A 26 -12.26 35.73 -19.80
C ARG A 26 -11.10 35.22 -20.66
N MET A 27 -10.79 33.92 -20.60
CA MET A 27 -9.86 33.26 -21.56
C MET A 27 -10.40 31.92 -22.08
N LEU A 28 -11.59 31.95 -22.70
CA LEU A 28 -12.18 30.81 -23.42
C LEU A 28 -12.82 31.24 -24.75
N THR A 29 -12.04 31.89 -25.63
CA THR A 29 -12.22 31.98 -27.10
C THR A 29 -11.06 32.80 -27.68
N VAL A 30 -10.30 32.23 -28.63
CA VAL A 30 -9.93 32.77 -29.96
C VAL A 30 -9.36 31.58 -30.74
N ASP A 31 -9.74 31.45 -32.01
CA ASP A 31 -9.38 30.33 -32.89
C ASP A 31 -7.99 30.44 -33.55
N VAL A 32 -7.62 29.36 -34.24
CA VAL A 32 -6.40 29.23 -35.04
C VAL A 32 -6.50 30.07 -36.32
N GLU A 33 -5.52 30.95 -36.56
CA GLU A 33 -4.97 31.13 -37.90
C GLU A 33 -3.51 31.61 -37.87
N ALA A 34 -2.81 31.55 -39.00
CA ALA A 34 -1.34 31.62 -39.06
C ALA A 34 -0.85 32.81 -39.91
N THR A 35 0.30 33.40 -39.54
CA THR A 35 1.23 33.98 -40.53
C THR A 35 2.66 34.16 -39.98
N ARG A 36 3.52 34.77 -40.82
CA ARG A 36 4.98 34.66 -40.87
C ARG A 36 5.73 35.86 -40.27
N ASP A 37 6.99 35.58 -39.91
CA ASP A 37 8.19 36.43 -40.03
C ASP A 37 8.47 37.67 -39.13
N ASN A 38 9.78 37.85 -38.88
CA ASN A 38 10.56 39.06 -38.61
C ASN A 38 10.59 39.77 -37.23
N ASN A 39 11.65 39.42 -36.47
CA ASN A 39 12.84 40.26 -36.18
C ASN A 39 12.79 41.56 -35.30
N ARG A 40 13.79 41.60 -34.39
CA ARG A 40 14.58 42.75 -33.87
C ARG A 40 14.10 43.64 -32.67
N HIS A 41 14.88 43.49 -31.59
CA HIS A 41 15.57 44.52 -30.77
C HIS A 41 14.83 45.55 -29.85
N HIS A 42 15.38 45.65 -28.62
CA HIS A 42 15.48 46.82 -27.73
C HIS A 42 14.17 47.45 -27.16
N SER A 43 14.17 48.26 -26.07
CA SER A 43 14.94 48.22 -24.80
C SER A 43 14.39 49.24 -23.78
N ASN A 44 14.43 48.90 -22.48
CA ASN A 44 14.53 49.79 -21.31
C ASN A 44 13.39 50.80 -20.91
N ASN A 45 13.16 50.83 -19.58
CA ASN A 45 12.98 52.01 -18.71
C ASN A 45 11.63 52.75 -18.46
N THR A 46 11.08 52.48 -17.26
CA THR A 46 10.79 53.43 -16.13
C THR A 46 9.50 54.29 -16.00
N ARG A 47 9.08 54.41 -14.71
CA ARG A 47 8.47 55.58 -13.99
C ARG A 47 6.95 55.88 -14.01
N SER A 48 6.23 55.26 -13.06
CA SER A 48 5.53 55.88 -11.89
C SER A 48 4.76 57.23 -11.97
N ARG A 49 3.46 57.19 -11.61
CA ARG A 49 2.65 58.08 -10.68
C ARG A 49 1.15 57.69 -10.85
N SER A 50 0.28 57.41 -9.88
CA SER A 50 -0.11 57.96 -8.55
C SER A 50 -1.25 58.99 -8.57
N THR A 51 -2.48 58.60 -8.17
CA THR A 51 -3.53 59.46 -7.57
C THR A 51 -4.67 58.63 -6.93
N SER A 52 -5.33 59.20 -5.91
CA SER A 52 -6.60 58.75 -5.28
C SER A 52 -7.66 59.87 -5.44
N PRO A 53 -8.93 59.82 -4.95
CA PRO A 53 -9.46 59.37 -3.63
C PRO A 53 -10.43 58.16 -3.79
N SER A 54 -11.52 57.83 -3.06
CA SER A 54 -12.39 58.51 -2.05
C SER A 54 -13.13 57.50 -1.13
N SER A 55 -13.80 58.01 -0.08
CA SER A 55 -14.81 57.30 0.76
C SER A 55 -16.20 57.94 0.60
N PRO A 56 -17.32 57.29 0.99
CA PRO A 56 -17.84 57.28 2.39
C PRO A 56 -18.39 55.88 2.83
N VAL A 57 -19.14 55.66 3.93
CA VAL A 57 -19.01 55.93 5.40
C VAL A 57 -20.32 55.44 6.10
N MET A 58 -20.22 54.85 7.31
CA MET A 58 -21.34 54.50 8.24
C MET A 58 -22.33 53.38 7.81
N SER A 59 -23.06 52.67 8.71
CA SER A 59 -22.98 52.55 10.19
C SER A 59 -23.60 51.22 10.71
N ILE A 60 -23.50 50.98 12.02
CA ILE A 60 -23.85 49.73 12.75
C ILE A 60 -25.27 49.80 13.35
N THR A 61 -26.00 48.68 13.39
CA THR A 61 -26.88 48.34 14.53
C THR A 61 -27.12 46.83 14.62
N SER A 62 -27.59 46.36 15.78
CA SER A 62 -27.77 44.94 16.10
C SER A 62 -29.22 44.63 16.50
N HIS A 63 -29.64 43.36 16.43
CA HIS A 63 -30.33 42.63 17.52
C HIS A 63 -30.81 41.23 17.10
N SER A 64 -30.88 40.35 18.09
CA SER A 64 -31.58 39.04 18.14
C SER A 64 -32.21 38.95 19.55
N PRO A 65 -33.08 37.96 19.89
CA PRO A 65 -33.62 36.85 19.11
C PRO A 65 -35.16 36.70 19.19
N SER A 66 -35.76 35.77 18.43
CA SER A 66 -36.80 34.86 18.96
C SER A 66 -37.25 33.76 17.99
N SER A 67 -37.69 32.66 18.59
CA SER A 67 -38.51 31.55 18.07
C SER A 67 -39.40 31.12 19.27
N PRO A 68 -40.40 30.23 19.14
CA PRO A 68 -40.78 29.39 18.00
C PRO A 68 -42.28 29.47 17.64
N TYR A 69 -42.73 28.70 16.65
CA TYR A 69 -44.07 28.07 16.66
C TYR A 69 -44.04 26.68 15.99
N THR A 70 -44.98 25.83 16.41
CA THR A 70 -45.12 24.42 15.99
C THR A 70 -46.58 24.17 15.55
N ILE A 71 -46.90 22.95 15.09
CA ILE A 71 -48.22 22.49 14.58
C ILE A 71 -48.44 22.93 13.11
N GLY A 72 -48.86 22.08 12.16
CA GLY A 72 -49.00 20.62 12.16
C GLY A 72 -50.39 20.12 11.72
N SER A 73 -50.52 19.66 10.46
CA SER A 73 -51.66 18.82 10.02
C SER A 73 -51.42 18.15 8.65
N SER A 74 -52.00 16.96 8.48
CA SER A 74 -52.40 16.38 7.19
C SER A 74 -53.94 16.25 7.22
N PRO A 75 -54.66 16.21 6.07
CA PRO A 75 -55.02 14.88 5.53
C PRO A 75 -55.37 14.77 4.02
N ARG A 76 -55.46 13.51 3.55
CA ARG A 76 -56.38 12.95 2.51
C ARG A 76 -56.30 13.37 1.03
N SER A 77 -55.70 12.46 0.25
CA SER A 77 -56.34 11.65 -0.83
C SER A 77 -57.44 12.24 -1.75
N SER A 78 -57.19 12.16 -3.06
CA SER A 78 -58.19 11.93 -4.13
C SER A 78 -57.58 11.07 -5.24
N SER A 79 -58.37 10.57 -6.20
CA SER A 79 -58.03 9.35 -6.97
C SER A 79 -58.45 9.36 -8.46
N ILE A 80 -57.59 8.80 -9.34
CA ILE A 80 -57.93 8.04 -10.58
C ILE A 80 -58.58 8.89 -11.72
N PRO A 81 -58.08 8.83 -12.99
CA PRO A 81 -57.99 7.59 -13.76
C PRO A 81 -56.72 7.35 -14.61
N SER A 82 -56.63 6.13 -15.14
CA SER A 82 -55.56 5.58 -16.00
C SER A 82 -55.97 5.56 -17.49
N PRO A 83 -55.00 5.53 -18.42
CA PRO A 83 -55.17 4.76 -19.65
C PRO A 83 -53.98 3.81 -19.98
N LYS A 84 -54.29 2.50 -19.94
CA LYS A 84 -53.90 1.44 -20.90
C LYS A 84 -52.40 1.16 -21.20
N GLU A 85 -52.03 -0.08 -20.84
CA GLU A 85 -50.89 -0.93 -21.25
C GLU A 85 -50.73 -1.15 -22.78
N PRO A 86 -49.66 -1.84 -23.28
CA PRO A 86 -48.63 -2.61 -22.55
C PRO A 86 -47.15 -2.35 -22.92
N PHE A 87 -46.25 -2.69 -21.98
CA PHE A 87 -44.86 -3.10 -22.27
C PHE A 87 -44.52 -4.37 -21.48
N GLY A 88 -43.81 -5.31 -22.11
CA GLY A 88 -43.68 -6.69 -21.63
C GLY A 88 -42.64 -6.91 -20.52
N ALA A 89 -42.86 -7.94 -19.70
CA ALA A 89 -41.92 -8.37 -18.67
C ALA A 89 -40.67 -9.05 -19.25
N PRO A 90 -39.48 -8.92 -18.62
CA PRO A 90 -38.26 -9.59 -19.06
C PRO A 90 -38.30 -11.11 -18.80
N PRO A 91 -37.71 -11.94 -19.69
CA PRO A 91 -37.81 -13.40 -19.62
C PRO A 91 -36.91 -14.03 -18.54
N ARG A 92 -37.39 -15.10 -17.91
CA ARG A 92 -36.63 -15.92 -16.94
C ARG A 92 -35.62 -16.83 -17.66
N TRP A 93 -34.35 -16.75 -17.26
CA TRP A 93 -33.24 -17.54 -17.84
C TRP A 93 -33.09 -18.92 -17.17
N SER A 94 -34.14 -19.75 -17.17
CA SER A 94 -34.13 -21.05 -16.47
C SER A 94 -34.49 -22.28 -17.31
N GLU A 95 -34.85 -22.14 -18.60
CA GLU A 95 -35.39 -23.25 -19.42
C GLU A 95 -34.68 -23.45 -20.78
N ARG A 96 -33.35 -23.28 -20.83
CA ARG A 96 -32.52 -23.58 -22.03
C ARG A 96 -31.23 -24.36 -21.75
N LEU A 97 -31.30 -25.37 -20.87
CA LEU A 97 -30.22 -26.35 -20.64
C LEU A 97 -30.65 -27.82 -20.80
N SER A 98 -31.90 -28.07 -21.21
CA SER A 98 -32.50 -29.41 -21.34
C SER A 98 -32.44 -30.01 -22.75
N SER A 99 -31.81 -29.32 -23.73
CA SER A 99 -31.94 -29.65 -25.16
C SER A 99 -30.61 -29.71 -25.93
N LEU A 100 -29.56 -30.30 -25.35
CA LEU A 100 -28.32 -30.65 -26.08
C LEU A 100 -27.91 -32.11 -25.80
N PRO A 101 -27.38 -32.86 -26.79
CA PRO A 101 -27.24 -34.32 -26.67
C PRO A 101 -25.99 -34.75 -25.90
N ARG A 102 -26.09 -35.83 -25.13
CA ARG A 102 -24.93 -36.52 -24.54
C ARG A 102 -24.28 -37.46 -25.57
N PRO A 103 -22.97 -37.39 -25.84
CA PRO A 103 -22.27 -38.42 -26.59
C PRO A 103 -22.06 -39.67 -25.71
N SER A 104 -22.60 -40.81 -26.14
CA SER A 104 -22.28 -42.12 -25.56
C SER A 104 -20.99 -42.69 -26.14
N SER A 105 -20.30 -43.54 -25.38
CA SER A 105 -19.20 -44.37 -25.89
C SER A 105 -19.70 -45.50 -26.81
N ILE A 106 -18.88 -45.89 -27.80
CA ILE A 106 -18.76 -47.26 -28.36
C ILE A 106 -17.50 -47.35 -29.25
N VAL A 107 -17.09 -48.57 -29.62
CA VAL A 107 -15.70 -48.91 -29.97
C VAL A 107 -15.56 -49.63 -31.33
N SER A 108 -14.40 -49.42 -31.98
CA SER A 108 -13.73 -50.25 -33.03
C SER A 108 -14.02 -50.03 -34.53
N LYS A 109 -13.02 -50.51 -35.32
CA LYS A 109 -12.89 -50.59 -36.80
C LYS A 109 -12.56 -49.24 -37.48
N SER A 110 -11.60 -49.13 -38.42
CA SER A 110 -10.66 -50.08 -39.05
C SER A 110 -9.27 -49.40 -39.26
N LYS A 111 -8.12 -50.10 -39.31
CA LYS A 111 -7.43 -50.65 -40.51
C LYS A 111 -7.66 -49.81 -41.80
N GLU A 112 -6.66 -49.48 -42.64
CA GLU A 112 -5.24 -49.91 -42.73
C GLU A 112 -4.40 -48.97 -43.64
N ILE A 113 -3.06 -48.91 -43.49
CA ILE A 113 -2.02 -48.54 -44.51
C ILE A 113 -2.09 -47.07 -45.08
N ILE A 114 -1.02 -46.25 -45.10
CA ILE A 114 0.21 -46.31 -45.94
C ILE A 114 1.44 -45.79 -45.16
N HIS A 115 2.59 -46.45 -45.32
CA HIS A 115 3.91 -45.93 -44.88
C HIS A 115 4.61 -45.11 -45.96
N ARG A 116 5.26 -44.00 -45.57
CA ARG A 116 6.55 -43.55 -46.16
C ARG A 116 7.49 -43.04 -45.04
N PRO A 117 8.71 -43.59 -44.89
CA PRO A 117 9.58 -43.25 -43.76
C PRO A 117 10.46 -42.02 -44.04
N TRP A 118 10.57 -41.12 -43.06
CA TRP A 118 11.69 -40.17 -42.99
C TRP A 118 12.95 -40.88 -42.51
N ARG A 119 14.08 -40.63 -43.17
CA ARG A 119 15.38 -41.23 -42.81
C ARG A 119 15.99 -40.49 -41.60
N LEU A 120 16.10 -41.16 -40.46
CA LEU A 120 16.96 -40.70 -39.36
C LEU A 120 18.42 -41.19 -39.57
N PRO A 121 19.44 -40.42 -39.17
CA PRO A 121 20.83 -40.85 -39.29
C PRO A 121 21.16 -42.05 -38.40
N ARG A 122 21.92 -43.01 -38.93
CA ARG A 122 22.48 -44.15 -38.17
C ARG A 122 23.53 -43.66 -37.16
N TRP A 123 23.12 -43.31 -35.96
CA TRP A 123 24.03 -43.31 -34.80
C TRP A 123 24.42 -44.77 -34.51
N ARG A 124 25.73 -45.04 -34.44
CA ARG A 124 26.24 -46.39 -34.12
C ARG A 124 25.93 -46.72 -32.66
N SER A 125 25.20 -47.80 -32.44
CA SER A 125 24.83 -48.34 -31.13
C SER A 125 26.04 -48.97 -30.42
N GLY A 126 26.94 -48.12 -29.90
CA GLY A 126 27.96 -48.53 -28.94
C GLY A 126 27.43 -48.53 -27.49
N PRO A 127 28.08 -49.24 -26.54
CA PRO A 127 27.63 -49.33 -25.14
C PRO A 127 27.54 -47.96 -24.46
N PHE A 128 28.32 -46.97 -24.91
CA PHE A 128 28.25 -45.58 -24.46
C PHE A 128 26.87 -44.95 -24.67
N ALA A 129 26.16 -45.25 -25.76
CA ALA A 129 24.82 -44.71 -26.00
C ALA A 129 23.79 -45.28 -25.00
N LEU A 130 23.92 -46.55 -24.63
CA LEU A 130 23.08 -47.18 -23.61
C LEU A 130 23.38 -46.60 -22.22
N LEU A 131 24.67 -46.38 -21.90
CA LEU A 131 25.10 -45.69 -20.68
C LEU A 131 24.58 -44.25 -20.62
N CYS A 132 24.62 -43.48 -21.70
CA CYS A 132 24.05 -42.13 -21.74
C CYS A 132 22.53 -42.14 -21.58
N LEU A 133 21.81 -43.10 -22.14
CA LEU A 133 20.36 -43.23 -21.94
C LEU A 133 20.00 -43.68 -20.51
N LEU A 134 20.80 -44.55 -19.91
CA LEU A 134 20.64 -44.93 -18.49
C LEU A 134 20.98 -43.76 -17.55
N PHE A 135 22.02 -42.97 -17.85
CA PHE A 135 22.34 -41.74 -17.10
C PHE A 135 21.26 -40.68 -17.27
N LEU A 136 20.73 -40.46 -18.48
CA LEU A 136 19.64 -39.52 -18.70
C LEU A 136 18.33 -39.99 -18.07
N GLY A 137 18.04 -41.30 -18.09
CA GLY A 137 16.90 -41.90 -17.39
C GLY A 137 17.00 -41.74 -15.87
N THR A 138 18.16 -42.03 -15.28
CA THR A 138 18.36 -41.85 -13.83
C THR A 138 18.43 -40.38 -13.43
N PHE A 139 19.07 -39.49 -14.20
CA PHE A 139 19.01 -38.05 -13.91
C PHE A 139 17.61 -37.46 -14.09
N ALA A 140 16.84 -37.90 -15.10
CA ALA A 140 15.46 -37.47 -15.27
C ALA A 140 14.59 -37.94 -14.10
N SER A 141 14.66 -39.22 -13.72
CA SER A 141 13.92 -39.76 -12.57
C SER A 141 14.35 -39.13 -11.25
N TYR A 142 15.65 -38.90 -11.03
CA TYR A 142 16.19 -38.24 -9.84
C TYR A 142 15.78 -36.76 -9.78
N ALA A 143 15.84 -36.04 -10.91
CA ALA A 143 15.36 -34.66 -11.01
C ALA A 143 13.85 -34.57 -10.80
N THR A 144 13.04 -35.46 -11.37
CA THR A 144 11.59 -35.46 -11.09
C THR A 144 11.30 -35.81 -9.63
N TYR A 145 12.00 -36.78 -9.04
CA TYR A 145 11.82 -37.16 -7.63
C TYR A 145 12.21 -36.04 -6.65
N HIS A 146 13.24 -35.24 -6.97
CA HIS A 146 13.61 -34.05 -6.20
C HIS A 146 12.84 -32.76 -6.58
N LEU A 147 12.07 -32.76 -7.65
CA LEU A 147 11.14 -31.68 -8.02
C LEU A 147 9.69 -31.98 -7.59
N SER A 148 9.34 -33.24 -7.33
CA SER A 148 8.01 -33.67 -6.86
C SER A 148 7.90 -33.83 -5.34
N ASN A 149 9.03 -33.83 -4.61
CA ASN A 149 9.06 -33.86 -3.15
C ASN A 149 9.59 -32.52 -2.60
N PRO A 150 8.73 -31.60 -2.12
CA PRO A 150 9.14 -30.42 -1.38
C PRO A 150 9.87 -30.76 -0.06
N ASP A 151 9.56 -31.93 0.49
CA ASP A 151 9.75 -32.34 1.88
C ASP A 151 11.22 -32.62 2.30
N GLN A 152 12.21 -32.24 1.49
CA GLN A 152 13.64 -32.28 1.86
C GLN A 152 14.27 -30.90 2.09
N PHE A 153 13.48 -29.82 2.04
CA PHE A 153 13.82 -28.55 2.68
C PHE A 153 12.92 -28.20 3.88
N ASP A 154 12.09 -29.14 4.34
CA ASP A 154 11.38 -29.01 5.62
C ASP A 154 12.38 -29.13 6.78
N LEU A 155 12.79 -27.98 7.33
CA LEU A 155 13.62 -27.85 8.52
C LEU A 155 12.82 -28.12 9.81
N GLY A 156 12.06 -29.21 9.84
CA GLY A 156 11.21 -29.62 10.97
C GLY A 156 10.09 -28.61 11.29
N TYR A 157 9.71 -27.79 10.32
CA TYR A 157 8.93 -26.58 10.53
C TYR A 157 7.43 -26.87 10.49
N ARG A 158 6.95 -27.66 11.46
CA ARG A 158 5.52 -27.83 11.71
C ARG A 158 4.89 -26.49 12.10
N SER A 159 4.36 -25.79 11.11
CA SER A 159 3.38 -24.74 11.33
C SER A 159 2.14 -25.37 11.95
N ASN A 160 1.90 -25.14 13.24
CA ASN A 160 0.69 -25.57 13.91
C ASN A 160 -0.50 -24.79 13.32
N ALA A 161 -1.14 -25.37 12.30
CA ALA A 161 -2.32 -24.80 11.64
C ALA A 161 -3.47 -24.54 12.65
N GLU A 162 -3.45 -25.24 13.79
CA GLU A 162 -4.30 -25.08 14.96
C GLU A 162 -4.33 -23.63 15.51
N GLU A 163 -3.22 -22.87 15.46
CA GLU A 163 -3.20 -21.48 15.96
C GLU A 163 -4.08 -20.53 15.13
N ASP A 164 -4.27 -20.80 13.84
CA ASP A 164 -5.14 -20.00 12.97
C ASP A 164 -6.64 -20.37 13.13
N HIS A 165 -7.00 -21.40 13.93
CA HIS A 165 -8.40 -21.73 14.17
C HIS A 165 -9.13 -20.61 14.91
N TRP A 166 -8.49 -19.96 15.89
CA TRP A 166 -9.07 -18.80 16.60
C TRP A 166 -9.57 -17.71 15.65
N PHE A 167 -8.79 -17.41 14.59
CA PHE A 167 -9.17 -16.41 13.58
C PHE A 167 -10.22 -16.91 12.59
N LYS A 168 -10.30 -18.22 12.33
CA LYS A 168 -11.38 -18.82 11.52
C LYS A 168 -12.70 -18.84 12.28
N ASP A 169 -12.70 -19.25 13.54
CA ASP A 169 -13.90 -19.30 14.37
C ASP A 169 -14.43 -17.88 14.63
N ALA A 170 -13.55 -16.91 14.88
CA ALA A 170 -13.91 -15.49 14.95
C ALA A 170 -14.39 -14.89 13.60
N SER A 171 -14.18 -15.56 12.47
CA SER A 171 -14.72 -15.17 11.15
C SER A 171 -16.09 -15.80 10.83
N SER A 172 -16.56 -16.74 11.64
CA SER A 172 -17.84 -17.43 11.43
C SER A 172 -19.08 -16.56 11.68
N VAL A 173 -18.95 -15.48 12.47
CA VAL A 173 -20.05 -14.57 12.77
C VAL A 173 -20.13 -13.47 11.72
N ASP A 174 -21.05 -13.62 10.76
CA ASP A 174 -21.29 -12.59 9.76
C ASP A 174 -21.91 -11.34 10.39
N LEU A 175 -21.03 -10.38 10.68
CA LEU A 175 -21.34 -9.06 11.17
C LEU A 175 -21.83 -8.10 10.07
N THR A 176 -21.78 -8.48 8.79
CA THR A 176 -22.41 -7.68 7.74
C THR A 176 -23.93 -7.81 7.81
N GLU A 177 -24.65 -6.76 7.44
CA GLU A 177 -26.05 -6.87 7.03
C GLU A 177 -26.09 -6.94 5.49
N GLU A 178 -27.25 -7.22 4.90
CA GLU A 178 -27.39 -7.70 3.51
C GLU A 178 -26.53 -6.95 2.47
N GLU A 179 -26.06 -7.67 1.44
CA GLU A 179 -25.14 -7.14 0.43
C GLU A 179 -25.65 -5.85 -0.25
N THR A 180 -25.27 -4.69 0.31
CA THR A 180 -25.33 -3.43 -0.42
C THR A 180 -24.34 -3.55 -1.57
N ARG A 181 -24.88 -3.78 -2.76
CA ARG A 181 -24.14 -4.07 -4.01
C ARG A 181 -23.10 -2.99 -4.35
N ASP A 182 -23.30 -1.80 -3.79
CA ASP A 182 -22.52 -0.57 -3.98
C ASP A 182 -21.49 -0.32 -2.84
N GLY A 183 -21.54 -1.10 -1.75
CA GLY A 183 -20.51 -1.14 -0.71
C GLY A 183 -20.57 -0.03 0.35
N GLU A 184 -21.76 0.43 0.75
CA GLU A 184 -21.92 1.36 1.88
C GLU A 184 -21.87 0.61 3.23
N TYR A 185 -21.13 1.17 4.18
CA TYR A 185 -20.90 0.55 5.49
C TYR A 185 -22.11 0.73 6.43
N ILE A 186 -22.89 -0.33 6.58
CA ILE A 186 -23.90 -0.45 7.64
C ILE A 186 -23.19 -0.90 8.92
N LYS A 187 -23.36 -0.14 10.01
CA LYS A 187 -22.79 -0.45 11.32
C LYS A 187 -23.55 -1.62 11.97
N PRO A 188 -22.88 -2.70 12.41
CA PRO A 188 -23.55 -3.86 13.00
C PRO A 188 -24.31 -3.52 14.29
N SER A 189 -25.45 -4.20 14.51
CA SER A 189 -26.24 -4.04 15.73
C SER A 189 -25.50 -4.48 17.00
N LEU A 190 -25.83 -3.87 18.14
CA LEU A 190 -25.19 -4.18 19.44
C LEU A 190 -25.30 -5.66 19.84
N LYS A 191 -26.39 -6.34 19.45
CA LYS A 191 -26.57 -7.78 19.66
C LYS A 191 -25.56 -8.60 18.86
N LYS A 192 -25.41 -8.31 17.56
CA LYS A 192 -24.40 -8.93 16.70
C LYS A 192 -22.98 -8.69 17.25
N LEU A 193 -22.66 -7.44 17.62
CA LEU A 193 -21.35 -7.09 18.20
C LEU A 193 -21.06 -7.86 19.49
N LYS A 194 -21.99 -7.91 20.46
CA LYS A 194 -21.78 -8.70 21.69
C LYS A 194 -21.58 -10.19 21.37
N GLN A 195 -22.39 -10.75 20.47
CA GLN A 195 -22.29 -12.17 20.09
C GLN A 195 -20.93 -12.52 19.46
N ALA A 196 -20.38 -11.66 18.60
CA ALA A 196 -19.07 -11.90 17.98
C ALA A 196 -17.89 -11.69 18.96
N VAL A 197 -18.02 -10.72 19.87
CA VAL A 197 -16.96 -10.36 20.84
C VAL A 197 -16.86 -11.38 21.99
N GLY A 198 -17.97 -12.03 22.36
CA GLY A 198 -18.02 -12.98 23.48
C GLY A 198 -18.04 -12.31 24.86
N ASP A 199 -18.01 -13.11 25.91
CA ASP A 199 -18.14 -12.62 27.30
C ASP A 199 -16.79 -12.30 27.98
N GLU A 200 -15.67 -12.92 27.56
CA GLU A 200 -14.30 -12.64 28.07
C GLU A 200 -13.32 -12.11 26.98
N PRO A 201 -13.64 -11.00 26.30
CA PRO A 201 -12.86 -10.50 25.17
C PRO A 201 -11.52 -9.89 25.58
N HIS A 202 -10.49 -10.16 24.78
CA HIS A 202 -9.18 -9.52 24.91
C HIS A 202 -8.93 -8.61 23.71
N PHE A 203 -8.66 -7.33 23.97
CA PHE A 203 -8.53 -6.27 22.96
C PHE A 203 -7.10 -5.77 22.81
N LEU A 204 -6.78 -5.27 21.61
CA LEU A 204 -5.59 -4.47 21.33
C LEU A 204 -6.01 -3.14 20.68
N ALA A 205 -5.58 -2.01 21.25
CA ALA A 205 -5.91 -0.66 20.78
C ALA A 205 -4.66 0.12 20.35
N LYS A 206 -4.82 1.06 19.40
CA LYS A 206 -3.75 1.97 18.97
C LYS A 206 -4.25 3.42 18.88
N ASP A 207 -3.37 4.37 19.24
CA ASP A 207 -3.63 5.80 19.08
C ASP A 207 -4.00 6.21 17.64
N GLY A 208 -5.13 6.90 17.51
CA GLY A 208 -5.63 7.57 16.32
C GLY A 208 -4.97 8.93 16.03
N ILE A 209 -3.66 9.08 16.23
CA ILE A 209 -2.84 10.31 16.06
C ILE A 209 -3.15 11.12 14.78
N ALA A 210 -3.83 12.26 14.90
CA ALA A 210 -4.44 13.00 13.78
C ALA A 210 -3.52 13.47 12.62
N TRP A 211 -2.21 13.64 12.84
CA TRP A 211 -1.27 14.27 11.89
C TRP A 211 -1.17 13.64 10.49
N TYR A 212 -1.49 12.35 10.40
CA TYR A 212 -1.20 11.53 9.24
C TYR A 212 -2.45 11.37 8.35
N GLY A 213 -2.30 11.78 7.08
CA GLY A 213 -3.23 11.44 6.01
C GLY A 213 -3.24 9.93 5.71
N PHE A 214 -4.24 9.49 4.93
CA PHE A 214 -4.63 8.06 4.90
C PHE A 214 -3.48 7.09 4.60
N ASN A 215 -2.62 7.39 3.62
CA ASN A 215 -1.60 6.44 3.19
C ASN A 215 -0.53 6.16 4.27
N ASN A 216 -0.29 7.09 5.20
CA ASN A 216 0.58 6.86 6.37
C ASN A 216 -0.20 6.21 7.53
N ARG A 217 -1.53 6.41 7.60
CA ARG A 217 -2.42 5.70 8.55
C ARG A 217 -2.58 4.24 8.26
N ARG A 218 -2.69 3.90 6.97
CA ARG A 218 -2.73 2.54 6.46
C ARG A 218 -1.68 1.65 7.15
N TYR A 219 -0.44 2.13 7.27
CA TYR A 219 0.65 1.42 7.94
C TYR A 219 0.42 1.16 9.43
N MET A 220 -0.15 2.13 10.15
CA MET A 220 -0.47 1.96 11.57
C MET A 220 -1.62 0.98 11.76
N LEU A 221 -2.59 0.94 10.85
CA LEU A 221 -3.66 -0.06 10.83
C LEU A 221 -3.09 -1.46 10.52
N GLU A 222 -2.31 -1.59 9.45
CA GLU A 222 -1.57 -2.80 9.05
C GLU A 222 -0.75 -3.37 10.21
N ALA A 223 0.03 -2.54 10.90
CA ALA A 223 0.81 -2.93 12.07
C ALA A 223 -0.07 -3.29 13.30
N THR A 224 -1.10 -2.51 13.60
CA THR A 224 -2.00 -2.77 14.75
C THR A 224 -2.72 -4.11 14.59
N MET A 225 -3.22 -4.40 13.40
CA MET A 225 -3.92 -5.64 13.08
C MET A 225 -2.96 -6.85 12.99
N ASN A 226 -1.71 -6.64 12.59
CA ASN A 226 -0.67 -7.67 12.68
C ASN A 226 -0.34 -8.02 14.14
N LEU A 227 -0.06 -7.01 14.96
CA LEU A 227 0.25 -7.17 16.39
C LEU A 227 -0.95 -7.76 17.15
N ALA A 228 -2.19 -7.47 16.73
CA ALA A 228 -3.40 -8.10 17.26
C ALA A 228 -3.48 -9.61 16.93
N ARG A 229 -3.04 -10.06 15.74
CA ARG A 229 -2.88 -11.50 15.45
C ARG A 229 -1.82 -12.14 16.34
N VAL A 230 -0.66 -11.49 16.48
CA VAL A 230 0.48 -11.99 17.30
C VAL A 230 0.15 -12.06 18.80
N SER A 231 -0.79 -11.24 19.28
CA SER A 231 -1.24 -11.21 20.68
C SER A 231 -2.58 -11.92 20.93
N HIS A 232 -3.15 -12.58 19.92
CA HIS A 232 -4.47 -13.23 19.94
C HIS A 232 -5.61 -12.32 20.44
N ARG A 233 -5.57 -11.04 20.06
CA ARG A 233 -6.50 -9.99 20.51
C ARG A 233 -7.39 -9.46 19.38
N ILE A 234 -8.58 -8.99 19.74
CA ILE A 234 -9.48 -8.26 18.84
C ILE A 234 -8.92 -6.84 18.66
N PRO A 235 -8.55 -6.39 17.45
CA PRO A 235 -8.08 -5.02 17.24
C PRO A 235 -9.23 -4.01 17.33
N ILE A 236 -8.95 -2.88 18.01
CA ILE A 236 -9.80 -1.69 18.05
C ILE A 236 -9.18 -0.64 17.13
N LEU A 237 -9.76 -0.46 15.95
CA LEU A 237 -9.29 0.47 14.92
C LEU A 237 -9.84 1.89 15.17
N PRO A 238 -9.05 2.96 14.93
CA PRO A 238 -9.57 4.34 14.89
C PRO A 238 -10.81 4.45 14.00
N SER A 239 -11.86 5.12 14.47
CA SER A 239 -13.10 5.29 13.69
C SER A 239 -13.03 6.41 12.64
N HIS A 240 -11.91 7.12 12.55
CA HIS A 240 -11.76 8.28 11.70
C HIS A 240 -10.32 8.45 11.19
N ILE A 241 -10.21 9.12 10.06
CA ILE A 241 -8.96 9.54 9.41
C ILE A 241 -9.06 11.05 9.18
N TRP A 242 -7.91 11.73 9.11
CA TRP A 242 -7.85 13.16 8.83
C TRP A 242 -7.37 13.38 7.40
N ALA A 243 -8.25 13.91 6.55
CA ALA A 243 -7.87 14.46 5.25
C ALA A 243 -7.12 15.78 5.45
N ARG A 244 -6.09 16.04 4.66
CA ARG A 244 -5.14 17.14 4.82
C ARG A 244 -5.24 18.22 3.74
N SER A 245 -6.06 18.02 2.71
CA SER A 245 -6.24 18.98 1.62
C SER A 245 -7.62 18.84 0.96
N CYS A 246 -8.22 19.98 0.63
CA CYS A 246 -9.48 20.12 -0.09
C CYS A 246 -9.24 20.44 -1.57
N VAL A 247 -10.14 20.00 -2.45
CA VAL A 247 -10.11 20.26 -3.90
C VAL A 247 -10.90 21.53 -4.26
N VAL A 248 -11.81 21.93 -3.38
CA VAL A 248 -12.73 23.09 -3.50
C VAL A 248 -12.51 24.07 -2.34
N ASP A 249 -13.37 25.08 -2.19
CA ASP A 249 -13.34 25.98 -1.04
C ASP A 249 -13.44 25.21 0.29
N SER A 250 -12.59 25.56 1.27
CA SER A 250 -12.53 24.92 2.61
C SER A 250 -13.91 24.79 3.27
N ALA A 251 -14.78 25.79 3.11
CA ALA A 251 -16.13 25.81 3.66
C ALA A 251 -17.01 24.65 3.14
N ASP A 252 -16.81 24.17 1.91
CA ASP A 252 -17.51 23.00 1.38
C ASP A 252 -16.96 21.69 1.94
N CYS A 253 -15.64 21.56 2.11
CA CYS A 253 -15.05 20.43 2.85
C CYS A 253 -15.47 20.42 4.32
N THR A 254 -15.74 21.56 4.94
CA THR A 254 -16.17 21.62 6.35
C THR A 254 -17.64 21.20 6.54
N LYS A 255 -18.51 21.30 5.53
CA LYS A 255 -19.92 20.84 5.60
C LYS A 255 -20.08 19.33 5.81
N HIS A 256 -19.12 18.54 5.34
CA HIS A 256 -19.18 17.06 5.38
C HIS A 256 -18.22 16.44 6.40
N ALA A 257 -17.44 17.25 7.11
CA ALA A 257 -16.45 16.76 8.07
C ALA A 257 -17.04 16.56 9.47
N LEU A 258 -16.64 15.47 10.14
CA LEU A 258 -16.95 15.22 11.55
C LEU A 258 -16.24 16.21 12.49
N GLN A 259 -15.24 16.93 11.99
CA GLN A 259 -14.53 18.06 12.62
C GLN A 259 -13.63 18.72 11.58
N HIS A 260 -13.45 20.03 11.66
CA HIS A 260 -12.47 20.80 10.89
C HIS A 260 -11.45 21.44 11.84
N LEU A 261 -10.20 21.55 11.37
CA LEU A 261 -9.14 22.36 11.96
C LEU A 261 -8.65 23.33 10.89
N ALA A 262 -8.84 24.63 11.10
CA ALA A 262 -8.34 25.69 10.20
C ALA A 262 -6.81 25.84 10.27
N ASP A 263 -6.20 25.43 11.37
CA ASP A 263 -4.76 25.25 11.53
C ASP A 263 -4.55 23.97 12.34
N ARG A 264 -4.08 22.91 11.67
CA ARG A 264 -3.79 21.60 12.27
C ARG A 264 -2.62 21.68 13.27
N LYS A 265 -1.64 22.56 13.02
CA LYS A 265 -0.39 22.66 13.77
C LYS A 265 -0.60 23.38 15.09
N ASN A 266 -1.24 24.55 15.07
CA ASN A 266 -1.49 25.34 16.28
C ASN A 266 -2.80 24.95 17.01
N ALA A 267 -3.48 23.89 16.57
CA ALA A 267 -4.71 23.42 17.20
C ALA A 267 -4.51 23.06 18.70
N PRO A 268 -5.51 23.31 19.57
CA PRO A 268 -5.42 22.95 20.99
C PRO A 268 -5.18 21.45 21.21
N GLY A 269 -4.15 21.13 22.00
CA GLY A 269 -3.74 19.75 22.31
C GLY A 269 -2.82 19.10 21.26
N PHE A 270 -2.48 19.80 20.18
CA PHE A 270 -1.61 19.34 19.09
C PHE A 270 -0.26 20.07 19.03
N LYS A 271 -0.23 21.35 19.44
CA LYS A 271 0.85 22.32 19.26
C LYS A 271 2.31 21.84 19.42
N ASP A 272 2.55 20.90 20.32
CA ASP A 272 3.89 20.50 20.76
C ASP A 272 4.32 19.10 20.24
N GLU A 273 3.52 18.43 19.41
CA GLU A 273 3.72 16.99 19.08
C GLU A 273 4.72 16.74 17.94
N PHE A 274 4.68 17.51 16.83
CA PHE A 274 5.62 17.36 15.70
C PHE A 274 5.87 18.68 14.96
N THR A 275 7.15 18.99 14.69
CA THR A 275 7.59 20.28 14.10
C THR A 275 7.90 20.24 12.59
N TRP A 276 7.96 19.06 11.97
CA TRP A 276 8.47 18.85 10.60
C TRP A 276 7.40 18.76 9.51
N ASN A 277 6.13 18.64 9.89
CA ASN A 277 4.99 18.50 8.98
C ASN A 277 4.40 19.88 8.65
N GLU A 278 3.91 20.08 7.43
CA GLU A 278 3.43 21.40 6.98
C GLU A 278 2.22 21.91 7.80
N ASP A 279 2.18 23.23 7.97
CA ASP A 279 1.06 24.00 8.48
C ASP A 279 -0.14 23.90 7.51
N GLY A 280 -1.36 24.12 8.01
CA GLY A 280 -2.57 24.15 7.16
C GLY A 280 -3.74 23.35 7.74
N GLU A 281 -4.79 23.22 6.93
CA GLU A 281 -6.09 22.69 7.37
C GLU A 281 -6.12 21.16 7.54
N ALA A 282 -7.15 20.66 8.23
CA ALA A 282 -7.48 19.24 8.26
C ALA A 282 -8.97 18.99 8.52
N TRP A 283 -9.50 17.91 7.93
CA TRP A 283 -10.89 17.49 8.06
C TRP A 283 -10.99 16.04 8.53
N ARG A 284 -11.68 15.81 9.64
CA ARG A 284 -11.91 14.49 10.22
C ARG A 284 -13.06 13.80 9.49
N LEU A 285 -12.78 12.67 8.86
CA LEU A 285 -13.74 11.88 8.08
C LEU A 285 -13.82 10.45 8.64
N GLY A 286 -14.95 9.77 8.46
CA GLY A 286 -15.13 8.38 8.87
C GLY A 286 -14.15 7.44 8.15
N ILE A 287 -13.61 6.44 8.86
CA ILE A 287 -12.64 5.48 8.30
C ILE A 287 -13.26 4.63 7.17
N GLU A 288 -14.58 4.41 7.22
CA GLU A 288 -15.41 3.75 6.22
C GLU A 288 -15.42 4.45 4.84
N HIS A 289 -14.94 5.69 4.75
CA HIS A 289 -14.76 6.38 3.47
C HIS A 289 -13.40 6.10 2.82
N PHE A 290 -12.46 5.49 3.54
CA PHE A 290 -11.12 5.14 3.05
C PHE A 290 -10.91 3.63 2.93
N ILE A 291 -11.61 2.83 3.74
CA ILE A 291 -11.52 1.37 3.76
C ILE A 291 -12.91 0.75 3.65
N ASP A 292 -13.05 -0.24 2.77
CA ASP A 292 -14.19 -1.14 2.70
C ASP A 292 -14.23 -2.03 3.98
N LEU A 293 -14.82 -1.50 5.06
CA LEU A 293 -14.89 -2.20 6.35
C LEU A 293 -15.62 -3.56 6.26
N PRO A 294 -16.74 -3.73 5.52
CA PRO A 294 -17.35 -5.04 5.31
C PRO A 294 -16.40 -6.05 4.68
N HIS A 295 -15.62 -5.66 3.66
CA HIS A 295 -14.63 -6.53 3.03
C HIS A 295 -13.42 -6.82 3.90
N LEU A 296 -12.90 -5.81 4.61
CA LEU A 296 -11.83 -6.02 5.59
C LEU A 296 -12.26 -7.05 6.65
N ARG A 297 -13.52 -7.01 7.08
CA ARG A 297 -14.07 -7.92 8.08
C ARG A 297 -14.20 -9.36 7.57
N ARG A 298 -14.61 -9.54 6.30
CA ARG A 298 -14.62 -10.86 5.64
C ARG A 298 -13.22 -11.45 5.38
N THR A 299 -12.21 -10.61 5.18
CA THR A 299 -10.83 -11.05 4.82
C THR A 299 -9.88 -11.21 6.00
N TYR A 300 -10.04 -10.40 7.06
CA TYR A 300 -9.20 -10.45 8.26
C TYR A 300 -9.86 -11.24 9.42
N GLY A 301 -11.20 -11.19 9.51
CA GLY A 301 -11.97 -11.64 10.67
C GLY A 301 -12.40 -10.48 11.58
N LEU A 302 -12.66 -10.81 12.85
CA LEU A 302 -13.24 -9.88 13.83
C LEU A 302 -12.33 -8.68 14.16
N PHE A 303 -12.90 -7.48 14.03
CA PHE A 303 -12.35 -6.23 14.57
C PHE A 303 -13.49 -5.29 14.96
N LEU A 304 -13.21 -4.35 15.87
CA LEU A 304 -14.09 -3.23 16.20
C LEU A 304 -13.47 -1.92 15.72
N THR A 305 -14.29 -0.99 15.21
CA THR A 305 -13.94 0.43 15.24
C THR A 305 -14.09 0.98 16.66
N GLN A 306 -13.38 2.06 17.00
CA GLN A 306 -13.57 2.80 18.26
C GLN A 306 -15.05 3.14 18.50
N THR A 307 -15.79 3.51 17.45
CA THR A 307 -17.23 3.82 17.55
C THR A 307 -18.08 2.58 17.88
N GLU A 308 -17.80 1.40 17.32
CA GLU A 308 -18.46 0.15 17.72
C GLU A 308 -18.14 -0.22 19.17
N TYR A 309 -16.86 -0.16 19.57
CA TYR A 309 -16.41 -0.42 20.94
C TYR A 309 -17.07 0.50 21.98
N PHE A 310 -17.06 1.82 21.74
CA PHE A 310 -17.73 2.79 22.63
C PHE A 310 -19.25 2.58 22.69
N SER A 311 -19.86 2.03 21.64
CA SER A 311 -21.29 1.70 21.64
C SER A 311 -21.58 0.42 22.44
N LEU A 312 -20.72 -0.59 22.33
CA LEU A 312 -20.84 -1.87 23.03
C LEU A 312 -20.68 -1.72 24.55
N TYR A 313 -19.79 -0.82 25.00
CA TYR A 313 -19.48 -0.62 26.41
C TYR A 313 -20.01 0.70 27.01
N ALA A 314 -20.90 1.42 26.31
CA ALA A 314 -21.39 2.75 26.71
C ALA A 314 -21.89 2.84 28.16
N SER A 315 -22.59 1.81 28.65
CA SER A 315 -23.13 1.72 30.01
C SER A 315 -22.10 1.38 31.09
N SER A 316 -20.93 0.89 30.70
CA SER A 316 -19.85 0.46 31.60
C SER A 316 -18.65 1.40 31.61
N LEU A 317 -18.58 2.35 30.67
CA LEU A 317 -17.57 3.40 30.61
C LEU A 317 -17.84 4.52 31.64
N PRO A 318 -16.82 5.31 32.04
CA PRO A 318 -16.99 6.41 32.99
C PRO A 318 -18.08 7.41 32.54
N PRO A 319 -18.95 7.88 33.45
CA PRO A 319 -19.97 8.88 33.12
C PRO A 319 -19.37 10.14 32.50
N LYS A 320 -19.95 10.59 31.38
CA LYS A 320 -19.49 11.75 30.59
C LYS A 320 -18.07 11.59 30.00
N PHE A 321 -17.60 10.36 29.74
CA PHE A 321 -16.35 10.16 28.98
C PHE A 321 -16.40 10.93 27.64
N LYS A 322 -15.26 11.45 27.20
CA LYS A 322 -15.12 12.16 25.93
C LYS A 322 -14.12 11.44 25.04
N ILE A 323 -14.45 11.31 23.76
CA ILE A 323 -13.53 10.84 22.73
C ILE A 323 -12.47 11.94 22.52
N ASP A 324 -11.19 11.58 22.63
CA ASP A 324 -10.08 12.49 22.39
C ASP A 324 -10.09 12.85 20.91
N LEU A 325 -10.25 14.15 20.60
CA LEU A 325 -10.38 14.64 19.23
C LEU A 325 -9.09 14.46 18.41
N ARG A 326 -7.96 14.22 19.09
CA ARG A 326 -6.65 13.89 18.52
C ARG A 326 -6.51 12.39 18.19
N GLY A 327 -7.44 11.57 18.68
CA GLY A 327 -7.55 10.13 18.47
C GLY A 327 -6.76 9.26 19.44
N TYR A 328 -6.00 9.82 20.38
CA TYR A 328 -5.24 9.06 21.38
C TYR A 328 -6.12 8.09 22.19
N TRP A 329 -5.59 6.91 22.51
CA TRP A 329 -6.29 5.99 23.40
C TRP A 329 -6.12 6.43 24.85
N ASN A 330 -7.20 6.79 25.53
CA ASN A 330 -7.18 7.18 26.93
C ASN A 330 -7.42 5.94 27.83
N PRO A 331 -6.40 5.41 28.52
CA PRO A 331 -6.51 4.17 29.29
C PRO A 331 -7.35 4.31 30.57
N ILE A 332 -7.73 5.54 30.96
CA ILE A 332 -8.59 5.82 32.12
C ILE A 332 -10.05 5.99 31.65
N LEU A 333 -10.28 6.75 30.58
CA LEU A 333 -11.63 7.05 30.09
C LEU A 333 -12.22 5.96 29.20
N TYR A 334 -11.41 5.09 28.58
CA TYR A 334 -11.88 4.04 27.64
C TYR A 334 -11.79 2.63 28.22
N ASN A 335 -11.64 2.51 29.54
CA ASN A 335 -11.61 1.25 30.28
C ASN A 335 -12.98 0.97 30.94
N PRO A 336 -13.78 0.00 30.45
CA PRO A 336 -15.08 -0.33 31.04
C PRO A 336 -14.94 -0.93 32.44
N LYS A 337 -15.96 -0.73 33.28
CA LYS A 337 -16.07 -1.37 34.59
C LYS A 337 -15.94 -2.89 34.46
N GLY A 338 -14.97 -3.47 35.18
CA GLY A 338 -14.64 -4.89 35.14
C GLY A 338 -13.47 -5.25 34.22
N MET A 339 -13.03 -4.34 33.35
CA MET A 339 -11.88 -4.55 32.46
C MET A 339 -10.60 -3.93 33.01
N THR A 340 -9.45 -4.45 32.57
CA THR A 340 -8.12 -3.93 32.89
C THR A 340 -7.43 -3.40 31.62
N THR A 341 -6.98 -2.15 31.63
CA THR A 341 -6.15 -1.57 30.56
C THR A 341 -4.69 -1.51 31.00
N ARG A 342 -3.78 -1.94 30.12
CA ARG A 342 -2.34 -1.70 30.21
C ARG A 342 -1.85 -0.96 28.97
N VAL A 343 -0.75 -0.21 29.10
CA VAL A 343 -0.18 0.59 28.02
C VAL A 343 1.22 0.08 27.67
N LEU A 344 1.42 -0.34 26.42
CA LEU A 344 2.72 -0.65 25.84
C LEU A 344 3.27 0.61 25.16
N ASN A 345 4.47 1.06 25.53
CA ASN A 345 5.09 2.24 24.92
C ASN A 345 5.74 1.85 23.57
N GLY A 346 5.03 2.05 22.47
CA GLY A 346 5.50 1.73 21.13
C GLY A 346 6.79 2.45 20.73
N THR A 347 6.98 3.69 21.21
CA THR A 347 8.26 4.38 20.99
C THR A 347 9.41 3.63 21.65
N LYS A 348 9.27 3.20 22.92
CA LYS A 348 10.31 2.43 23.62
C LYS A 348 10.55 1.06 22.97
N GLU A 349 9.49 0.28 22.77
CA GLU A 349 9.63 -1.14 22.40
C GLU A 349 10.10 -1.36 20.96
N PHE A 350 9.92 -0.37 20.08
CA PHE A 350 10.24 -0.44 18.65
C PHE A 350 11.40 0.46 18.21
N HIS A 351 11.85 1.45 19.01
CA HIS A 351 12.97 2.34 18.64
C HIS A 351 14.34 1.90 19.16
N ASP A 352 14.40 1.02 20.17
CA ASP A 352 15.67 0.54 20.69
C ASP A 352 16.42 -0.28 19.62
N LYS A 353 17.69 0.07 19.38
CA LYS A 353 18.57 -0.60 18.40
C LYS A 353 19.35 -1.77 19.00
N SER A 354 19.25 -2.00 20.31
CA SER A 354 19.89 -3.13 21.00
C SER A 354 19.13 -4.45 20.84
N TRP A 355 17.98 -4.46 20.14
CA TRP A 355 17.26 -5.69 19.81
C TRP A 355 16.56 -5.67 18.46
N VAL A 356 16.20 -6.87 18.01
CA VAL A 356 15.45 -7.14 16.79
C VAL A 356 14.10 -7.73 17.19
N ARG A 357 13.03 -6.91 17.08
CA ARG A 357 11.66 -7.37 17.35
C ARG A 357 11.17 -8.32 16.26
N MET A 358 10.64 -9.47 16.68
CA MET A 358 10.06 -10.51 15.81
C MET A 358 8.70 -10.96 16.36
N ASP A 359 7.87 -11.63 15.56
CA ASP A 359 6.49 -11.95 15.94
C ASP A 359 6.39 -12.94 17.11
N ARG A 360 7.01 -14.11 16.97
CA ARG A 360 6.95 -15.26 17.89
C ARG A 360 8.33 -15.87 18.10
N GLU A 361 8.47 -16.75 19.08
CA GLU A 361 9.70 -17.53 19.23
C GLU A 361 9.82 -18.63 18.15
N PHE A 362 11.05 -19.09 17.89
CA PHE A 362 11.32 -20.25 17.03
C PHE A 362 10.84 -21.55 17.71
N MET A 363 9.74 -22.11 17.21
CA MET A 363 9.14 -23.39 17.63
C MET A 363 10.06 -24.59 17.30
N GLY A 364 11.13 -24.75 18.06
CA GLY A 364 12.20 -25.71 17.83
C GLY A 364 13.28 -25.21 16.85
N VAL A 365 14.54 -25.66 16.94
CA VAL A 365 15.12 -26.63 17.88
C VAL A 365 15.86 -25.91 19.01
N GLY A 366 15.45 -26.15 20.26
CA GLY A 366 16.11 -25.58 21.44
C GLY A 366 17.54 -26.10 21.62
N GLY A 367 18.49 -25.21 21.90
CA GLY A 367 19.88 -25.54 22.29
C GLY A 367 20.74 -26.28 21.26
N ALA A 368 20.20 -26.67 20.11
CA ALA A 368 20.95 -27.37 19.08
C ALA A 368 21.95 -26.43 18.41
N SER A 369 23.18 -26.41 18.93
CA SER A 369 24.37 -26.02 18.16
C SER A 369 24.29 -26.75 16.82
N PHE A 370 24.11 -26.02 15.72
CA PHE A 370 23.93 -26.61 14.39
C PHE A 370 25.29 -27.05 13.85
N LYS A 371 25.92 -28.00 14.56
CA LYS A 371 27.18 -28.63 14.20
C LYS A 371 27.02 -29.17 12.79
N GLY A 372 27.70 -28.53 11.86
CA GLY A 372 27.69 -28.94 10.48
C GLY A 372 28.24 -30.37 10.38
N SER A 373 27.98 -31.03 9.26
CA SER A 373 28.86 -32.13 8.87
C SER A 373 30.30 -31.58 8.86
N LYS A 374 31.20 -32.14 9.68
CA LYS A 374 32.55 -31.62 9.97
C LYS A 374 33.43 -31.30 8.73
N SER A 375 33.01 -31.72 7.54
CA SER A 375 33.57 -31.36 6.23
C SER A 375 33.29 -29.91 5.80
N TRP A 376 32.15 -29.31 6.17
CA TRP A 376 31.84 -27.90 5.88
C TRP A 376 32.58 -26.96 6.82
N GLU A 377 32.47 -27.18 8.13
CA GLU A 377 33.08 -26.37 9.20
C GLU A 377 34.60 -26.21 9.04
N ARG A 378 35.28 -27.23 8.52
CA ARG A 378 36.75 -27.32 8.55
C ARG A 378 37.47 -26.75 7.32
N LYS A 379 36.75 -26.28 6.28
CA LYS A 379 37.35 -25.66 5.07
C LYS A 379 36.52 -24.57 4.39
N GLY A 380 35.21 -24.46 4.66
CA GLY A 380 34.31 -23.60 3.88
C GLY A 380 34.15 -24.05 2.41
N ARG A 381 33.37 -23.30 1.63
CA ARG A 381 33.46 -23.32 0.15
C ARG A 381 34.47 -22.26 -0.29
N LYS A 382 35.10 -22.48 -1.45
CA LYS A 382 36.04 -21.52 -2.05
C LYS A 382 35.40 -20.14 -2.17
N GLY A 383 35.86 -19.19 -1.36
CA GLY A 383 35.32 -17.83 -1.27
C GLY A 383 34.51 -17.46 -0.05
N LEU A 384 34.31 -18.37 0.90
CA LEU A 384 33.69 -18.11 2.20
C LEU A 384 34.63 -18.47 3.35
N GLU A 385 35.93 -18.58 3.07
CA GLU A 385 36.95 -18.79 4.09
C GLU A 385 37.03 -17.54 5.00
N GLY A 386 36.72 -17.68 6.29
CA GLY A 386 36.73 -16.58 7.27
C GLY A 386 35.36 -16.05 7.71
N VAL A 387 34.25 -16.60 7.20
CA VAL A 387 32.92 -16.37 7.82
C VAL A 387 32.85 -17.15 9.13
N ASP A 388 32.83 -16.45 10.27
CA ASP A 388 32.83 -17.02 11.63
C ASP A 388 31.94 -16.19 12.57
N GLU A 389 31.33 -16.85 13.57
CA GLU A 389 30.40 -16.25 14.54
C GLU A 389 30.98 -15.01 15.25
N ASN A 390 32.26 -15.02 15.61
CA ASN A 390 32.91 -13.88 16.29
C ASN A 390 33.10 -12.72 15.32
N VAL A 391 33.66 -13.00 14.13
CA VAL A 391 33.90 -11.99 13.06
C VAL A 391 32.61 -11.29 12.66
N VAL A 392 31.51 -12.04 12.56
CA VAL A 392 30.20 -11.49 12.18
C VAL A 392 29.57 -10.68 13.31
N ARG A 393 29.67 -11.13 14.57
CA ARG A 393 29.19 -10.35 15.74
C ARG A 393 29.96 -9.05 15.96
N ASP A 394 31.29 -9.07 15.83
CA ASP A 394 32.10 -7.86 15.95
C ASP A 394 31.74 -6.83 14.86
N LEU A 395 31.54 -7.28 13.61
CA LEU A 395 31.05 -6.42 12.53
C LEU A 395 29.63 -5.88 12.79
N MET A 396 28.70 -6.68 13.31
CA MET A 396 27.34 -6.21 13.69
C MET A 396 27.38 -5.18 14.82
N LYS A 397 28.30 -5.35 15.78
CA LYS A 397 28.53 -4.46 16.91
C LYS A 397 29.18 -3.14 16.49
N GLU A 398 30.14 -3.17 15.56
CA GLU A 398 30.73 -1.98 14.91
C GLU A 398 29.69 -1.17 14.13
N ASP A 399 28.86 -1.85 13.33
CA ASP A 399 27.76 -1.29 12.54
C ASP A 399 26.53 -0.89 13.40
N ARG A 400 26.50 -1.31 14.67
CA ARG A 400 25.43 -1.05 15.66
C ARG A 400 24.04 -1.52 15.19
N THR A 401 23.98 -2.55 14.33
CA THR A 401 22.73 -3.25 13.97
C THR A 401 22.91 -4.76 14.01
N TYR A 402 21.98 -5.45 14.69
CA TYR A 402 22.03 -6.89 14.92
C TYR A 402 21.15 -7.70 13.94
N VAL A 403 20.78 -7.08 12.82
CA VAL A 403 20.04 -7.65 11.69
C VAL A 403 20.52 -7.01 10.39
N TRP A 404 20.81 -7.82 9.38
CA TRP A 404 21.29 -7.37 8.07
C TRP A 404 20.53 -8.02 6.92
N SER A 405 20.25 -7.25 5.87
CA SER A 405 20.00 -7.81 4.54
C SER A 405 21.23 -8.54 4.00
N LEU A 406 21.02 -9.48 3.07
CA LEU A 406 22.09 -10.27 2.47
C LEU A 406 23.16 -9.38 1.79
N GLU A 407 22.71 -8.33 1.11
CA GLU A 407 23.54 -7.31 0.48
C GLU A 407 24.41 -6.57 1.50
N LYS A 408 23.84 -6.18 2.64
CA LYS A 408 24.59 -5.52 3.73
C LYS A 408 25.63 -6.46 4.34
N ALA A 409 25.26 -7.72 4.58
CA ALA A 409 26.19 -8.74 5.07
C ALA A 409 27.35 -8.97 4.10
N ILE A 410 27.08 -9.17 2.80
CA ILE A 410 28.12 -9.34 1.76
C ILE A 410 29.03 -8.11 1.67
N LYS A 411 28.47 -6.89 1.79
CA LYS A 411 29.23 -5.62 1.79
C LYS A 411 30.13 -5.51 3.03
N ALA A 412 29.68 -5.97 4.21
CA ALA A 412 30.47 -5.99 5.44
C ALA A 412 31.61 -7.03 5.37
N MET A 413 31.32 -8.26 4.93
CA MET A 413 32.31 -9.33 4.79
C MET A 413 33.44 -8.96 3.81
N ARG A 414 33.08 -8.39 2.65
CA ARG A 414 34.07 -7.95 1.65
C ARG A 414 34.96 -6.81 2.13
N ARG A 415 34.48 -5.93 3.03
CA ARG A 415 35.32 -4.90 3.69
C ARG A 415 36.40 -5.51 4.62
N ARG A 416 36.29 -6.79 4.98
CA ARG A 416 37.32 -7.57 5.68
C ARG A 416 38.07 -8.56 4.75
N GLY A 417 37.95 -8.40 3.43
CA GLY A 417 38.55 -9.28 2.41
C GLY A 417 37.84 -10.63 2.21
N ILE A 418 36.81 -10.95 3.02
CA ILE A 418 36.09 -12.22 2.95
C ILE A 418 35.22 -12.23 1.69
N GLY A 419 35.44 -13.20 0.79
CA GLY A 419 34.72 -13.29 -0.48
C GLY A 419 35.00 -12.13 -1.45
N GLU A 420 36.12 -11.42 -1.28
CA GLU A 420 36.63 -10.45 -2.25
C GLU A 420 37.15 -11.15 -3.53
N GLY A 421 37.01 -10.48 -4.68
CA GLY A 421 37.42 -10.99 -6.00
C GLY A 421 36.67 -12.23 -6.52
N LYS A 422 35.88 -12.92 -5.68
CA LYS A 422 35.22 -14.19 -5.97
C LYS A 422 33.73 -13.99 -6.24
N HIS A 423 33.22 -14.65 -7.28
CA HIS A 423 31.78 -14.77 -7.53
C HIS A 423 31.24 -15.98 -6.75
N VAL A 424 30.44 -15.70 -5.73
CA VAL A 424 29.83 -16.68 -4.82
C VAL A 424 28.32 -16.42 -4.82
N ALA A 425 27.52 -17.49 -4.91
CA ALA A 425 26.08 -17.35 -5.10
C ALA A 425 25.39 -16.84 -3.81
N LYS A 426 24.26 -16.11 -3.97
CA LYS A 426 23.52 -15.50 -2.83
C LYS A 426 23.11 -16.55 -1.79
N GLU A 427 22.69 -17.71 -2.24
CA GLU A 427 22.24 -18.83 -1.41
C GLU A 427 23.41 -19.48 -0.67
N GLU A 428 24.65 -19.35 -1.16
CA GLU A 428 25.86 -19.80 -0.44
C GLU A 428 26.24 -18.85 0.68
N TRP A 429 26.13 -17.54 0.45
CA TRP A 429 26.28 -16.52 1.49
C TRP A 429 25.24 -16.70 2.60
N GLY A 430 23.95 -16.82 2.26
CA GLY A 430 22.90 -17.07 3.26
C GLY A 430 23.15 -18.33 4.09
N ARG A 431 23.49 -19.45 3.43
CA ARG A 431 23.88 -20.70 4.13
C ARG A 431 25.11 -20.53 5.03
N ALA A 432 26.07 -19.68 4.69
CA ALA A 432 27.23 -19.42 5.54
C ALA A 432 26.89 -18.53 6.74
N LEU A 433 26.06 -17.49 6.55
CA LEU A 433 25.57 -16.66 7.65
C LEU A 433 24.81 -17.48 8.70
N VAL A 434 24.00 -18.45 8.27
CA VAL A 434 23.28 -19.35 9.19
C VAL A 434 24.19 -20.41 9.81
N ARG A 435 25.03 -21.11 9.01
CA ARG A 435 25.75 -22.32 9.46
C ARG A 435 27.17 -22.10 9.97
N GLN A 436 27.79 -20.96 9.68
CA GLN A 436 29.16 -20.62 10.10
C GLN A 436 29.18 -19.39 11.02
N ALA A 437 28.29 -18.42 10.80
CA ALA A 437 28.15 -17.24 11.65
C ALA A 437 27.05 -17.33 12.73
N GLY A 438 26.31 -18.46 12.80
CA GLY A 438 25.30 -18.71 13.83
C GLY A 438 24.02 -17.86 13.74
N LEU A 439 23.85 -17.06 12.68
CA LEU A 439 22.71 -16.14 12.55
C LEU A 439 21.39 -16.89 12.32
N ARG A 440 20.27 -16.24 12.66
CA ARG A 440 18.91 -16.68 12.32
C ARG A 440 18.38 -15.93 11.12
N GLU A 441 17.67 -16.65 10.24
CA GLU A 441 16.87 -16.05 9.18
C GLU A 441 15.60 -15.43 9.77
N LEU A 442 15.31 -14.19 9.37
CA LEU A 442 14.09 -13.46 9.66
C LEU A 442 13.44 -13.04 8.34
N TYR A 443 12.14 -13.23 8.23
CA TYR A 443 11.37 -12.99 7.02
C TYR A 443 10.70 -11.62 7.12
N THR A 444 10.79 -10.82 6.06
CA THR A 444 10.37 -9.41 6.09
C THR A 444 10.16 -8.89 4.67
N PHE A 445 10.21 -7.58 4.46
CA PHE A 445 10.21 -6.94 3.14
C PHE A 445 11.46 -6.09 2.97
N ASP A 446 11.92 -5.96 1.73
CA ASP A 446 13.17 -5.29 1.37
C ASP A 446 13.17 -3.80 1.78
N ASP A 447 14.32 -3.26 2.17
CA ASP A 447 14.45 -1.85 2.59
C ASP A 447 14.08 -0.85 1.48
N SER A 448 14.13 -1.27 0.20
CA SER A 448 13.52 -0.53 -0.92
C SER A 448 12.05 -0.17 -0.71
N THR A 449 11.35 -0.89 0.18
CA THR A 449 9.93 -0.73 0.47
C THR A 449 9.68 -0.05 1.82
N LEU A 450 10.72 0.29 2.59
CA LEU A 450 10.61 0.71 3.99
C LEU A 450 9.75 1.97 4.19
N MET A 451 9.70 2.88 3.22
CA MET A 451 8.91 4.12 3.32
C MET A 451 7.55 4.04 2.63
N CYS A 452 7.40 3.24 1.56
CA CYS A 452 6.12 3.00 0.88
C CYS A 452 5.31 1.80 1.44
N LYS A 453 5.88 0.99 2.35
CA LYS A 453 5.35 -0.29 2.88
C LYS A 453 4.58 -1.10 1.83
N THR A 454 5.15 -1.26 0.63
CA THR A 454 4.57 -2.18 -0.34
C THR A 454 4.94 -3.61 0.03
N MET A 455 3.99 -4.52 -0.15
CA MET A 455 4.21 -5.95 0.06
C MET A 455 4.89 -6.63 -1.14
N ALA A 456 5.29 -5.86 -2.16
CA ALA A 456 5.78 -6.35 -3.46
C ALA A 456 7.16 -7.01 -3.42
N ARG A 457 7.99 -6.71 -2.41
CA ARG A 457 9.37 -7.26 -2.31
C ARG A 457 9.58 -8.00 -0.98
N PRO A 458 9.05 -9.23 -0.82
CA PRO A 458 9.41 -10.10 0.29
C PRO A 458 10.93 -10.34 0.31
N SER A 459 11.52 -10.33 1.50
CA SER A 459 12.95 -10.51 1.70
C SER A 459 13.23 -11.41 2.91
N THR A 460 14.51 -11.78 3.06
CA THR A 460 15.06 -12.51 4.21
C THR A 460 16.29 -11.79 4.71
N GLU A 461 16.34 -11.54 6.01
CA GLU A 461 17.44 -10.89 6.71
C GLU A 461 18.05 -11.84 7.75
N TYR A 462 19.28 -11.55 8.15
CA TYR A 462 20.08 -12.42 9.02
C TYR A 462 20.39 -11.66 10.30
N ALA A 463 19.98 -12.21 11.44
CA ALA A 463 20.05 -11.56 12.75
C ALA A 463 20.76 -12.41 13.80
N ASP A 464 21.41 -11.77 14.77
CA ASP A 464 22.06 -12.47 15.88
C ASP A 464 21.02 -13.00 16.88
N PRO A 465 20.93 -14.33 17.12
CA PRO A 465 19.99 -14.90 18.10
C PRO A 465 20.04 -14.26 19.49
N LEU A 466 21.18 -13.73 19.94
CA LEU A 466 21.30 -13.07 21.26
C LEU A 466 20.49 -11.76 21.38
N HIS A 467 20.17 -11.14 20.24
CA HIS A 467 19.52 -9.83 20.15
C HIS A 467 18.06 -9.93 19.68
N LEU A 468 17.54 -11.14 19.45
CA LEU A 468 16.14 -11.37 19.09
C LEU A 468 15.22 -11.22 20.30
N ARG A 469 14.07 -10.57 20.12
CA ARG A 469 13.13 -10.27 21.20
C ARG A 469 11.66 -10.49 20.74
N PRO A 470 11.10 -11.70 20.90
CA PRO A 470 9.74 -12.03 20.43
C PRO A 470 8.64 -11.16 21.04
N PHE A 471 7.67 -10.74 20.23
CA PHE A 471 6.51 -9.97 20.70
C PHE A 471 5.58 -10.83 21.57
N GLN A 472 5.25 -12.05 21.11
CA GLN A 472 4.39 -13.01 21.80
C GLN A 472 4.76 -13.15 23.30
N ILE A 473 6.02 -13.52 23.57
CA ILE A 473 6.48 -13.83 24.92
C ILE A 473 6.75 -12.52 25.69
N GLU A 474 7.83 -11.80 25.35
CA GLU A 474 8.31 -10.69 26.18
C GLU A 474 7.37 -9.49 26.25
N ALA A 475 6.71 -9.17 25.14
CA ALA A 475 5.94 -7.94 25.02
C ALA A 475 4.43 -8.15 25.18
N PHE A 476 3.93 -9.39 25.17
CA PHE A 476 2.50 -9.70 25.29
C PHE A 476 2.14 -10.66 26.45
N GLU A 477 2.94 -11.66 26.84
CA GLU A 477 2.64 -12.47 28.04
C GLU A 477 2.66 -11.64 29.32
N ASN A 478 3.58 -10.67 29.42
CA ASN A 478 3.63 -9.65 30.49
C ASN A 478 2.34 -8.78 30.57
N TYR A 479 1.46 -8.90 29.57
CA TYR A 479 0.19 -8.20 29.46
C TYR A 479 -0.99 -9.16 29.24
N SER A 480 -0.79 -10.47 29.41
CA SER A 480 -1.83 -11.51 29.28
C SER A 480 -3.07 -11.18 30.11
N ASN A 481 -2.87 -10.82 31.38
CA ASN A 481 -3.92 -10.41 32.33
C ASN A 481 -4.59 -9.04 32.05
N ALA A 482 -4.23 -8.36 30.96
CA ALA A 482 -4.86 -7.11 30.55
C ALA A 482 -6.02 -7.41 29.58
N THR A 483 -7.25 -7.07 29.95
CA THR A 483 -8.39 -7.13 29.03
C THR A 483 -8.13 -6.27 27.79
N ILE A 484 -7.49 -5.11 27.97
CA ILE A 484 -7.17 -4.15 26.90
C ILE A 484 -5.66 -3.86 26.93
N LEU A 485 -4.98 -4.13 25.81
CA LEU A 485 -3.61 -3.71 25.58
C LEU A 485 -3.58 -2.50 24.64
N ALA A 486 -3.25 -1.33 25.16
CA ALA A 486 -3.15 -0.11 24.36
C ALA A 486 -1.70 0.17 23.97
N ILE A 487 -1.41 0.29 22.67
CA ILE A 487 -0.07 0.66 22.18
C ILE A 487 -0.01 2.18 22.01
N SER A 488 0.76 2.85 22.87
CA SER A 488 0.99 4.29 22.79
C SER A 488 2.16 4.65 21.88
N GLY A 489 2.29 5.92 21.46
CA GLY A 489 3.45 6.40 20.71
C GLY A 489 3.48 5.91 19.25
N GLN A 490 4.67 5.82 18.64
CA GLN A 490 4.81 5.51 17.22
C GLN A 490 5.35 4.13 16.89
N ILE A 491 4.83 3.54 15.80
CA ILE A 491 5.18 2.19 15.32
C ILE A 491 5.31 2.07 13.79
N HIS A 492 5.11 3.15 13.01
CA HIS A 492 5.18 3.08 11.53
C HIS A 492 6.49 3.62 10.93
N ASP A 493 7.05 4.70 11.49
CA ASP A 493 8.22 5.35 10.88
C ASP A 493 9.46 4.46 10.97
N GLN A 494 10.15 4.29 9.84
CA GLN A 494 11.35 3.46 9.66
C GLN A 494 11.26 2.01 10.20
N ARG A 495 10.05 1.49 10.47
CA ARG A 495 9.81 0.07 10.83
C ARG A 495 9.50 -0.80 9.61
N LYS A 496 9.87 -2.08 9.64
CA LYS A 496 9.44 -3.07 8.63
C LYS A 496 7.89 -3.14 8.55
N PRO A 497 7.29 -3.49 7.40
CA PRO A 497 5.84 -3.66 7.29
C PRO A 497 5.29 -4.65 8.35
N GLY A 498 4.13 -4.34 8.93
CA GLY A 498 3.60 -5.08 10.09
C GLY A 498 4.26 -4.74 11.43
N ALA A 499 5.21 -3.78 11.44
CA ALA A 499 6.02 -3.31 12.56
C ALA A 499 6.89 -4.39 13.26
N THR A 500 7.13 -5.52 12.60
CA THR A 500 7.88 -6.66 13.12
C THR A 500 8.68 -7.34 12.02
N HIS A 501 9.67 -8.15 12.39
CA HIS A 501 10.12 -9.24 11.53
C HIS A 501 9.27 -10.48 11.79
N PHE A 502 9.24 -11.42 10.85
CA PHE A 502 8.52 -12.69 10.99
C PHE A 502 9.52 -13.84 11.15
N SER A 503 9.27 -14.69 12.15
CA SER A 503 9.97 -15.96 12.41
C SER A 503 9.92 -16.94 11.24
N THR A 504 8.85 -16.90 10.43
CA THR A 504 8.57 -17.83 9.34
C THR A 504 8.17 -17.12 8.05
N PRO A 505 8.44 -17.73 6.87
CA PRO A 505 7.92 -17.21 5.62
C PRO A 505 6.40 -17.31 5.57
N TYR A 506 5.78 -18.28 6.26
CA TYR A 506 4.33 -18.43 6.39
C TYR A 506 3.69 -17.23 7.08
N ALA A 507 4.21 -16.80 8.24
CA ALA A 507 3.65 -15.66 8.98
C ALA A 507 3.78 -14.34 8.19
N ARG A 508 4.94 -14.11 7.55
CA ARG A 508 5.13 -12.99 6.61
C ARG A 508 4.12 -13.03 5.46
N ASP A 509 3.92 -14.20 4.88
CA ASP A 509 3.07 -14.38 3.70
C ASP A 509 1.58 -14.27 4.08
N GLN A 510 1.16 -14.69 5.27
CA GLN A 510 -0.18 -14.43 5.79
C GLN A 510 -0.42 -12.95 6.07
N PHE A 511 0.56 -12.25 6.67
CA PHE A 511 0.49 -10.79 6.81
C PHE A 511 0.36 -10.10 5.45
N ARG A 512 1.19 -10.48 4.47
CA ARG A 512 1.08 -10.02 3.08
C ARG A 512 -0.32 -10.28 2.52
N ASN A 513 -0.86 -11.48 2.72
CA ASN A 513 -2.14 -11.90 2.15
C ASN A 513 -3.28 -10.99 2.62
N TRP A 514 -3.51 -10.90 3.94
CA TRP A 514 -4.67 -10.15 4.43
C TRP A 514 -4.54 -8.65 4.16
N VAL A 515 -3.32 -8.10 4.13
CA VAL A 515 -3.10 -6.69 3.76
C VAL A 515 -3.42 -6.43 2.29
N ILE A 516 -2.96 -7.29 1.36
CA ILE A 516 -3.24 -7.13 -0.08
C ILE A 516 -4.73 -7.29 -0.37
N GLU A 517 -5.38 -8.32 0.17
CA GLU A 517 -6.79 -8.59 -0.13
C GLU A 517 -7.75 -7.65 0.61
N GLY A 518 -7.50 -7.39 1.89
CA GLY A 518 -8.46 -6.75 2.80
C GLY A 518 -8.40 -5.24 2.86
N ILE A 519 -7.19 -4.64 2.77
CA ILE A 519 -7.02 -3.19 2.82
C ILE A 519 -7.26 -2.61 1.41
N ARG A 520 -8.54 -2.42 1.07
CA ARG A 520 -9.00 -1.81 -0.19
C ARG A 520 -9.94 -0.62 0.06
N PRO A 521 -10.00 0.36 -0.85
CA PRO A 521 -11.00 1.42 -0.79
C PRO A 521 -12.41 0.89 -1.10
N PRO A 522 -13.49 1.56 -0.64
CA PRO A 522 -14.86 1.27 -1.04
C PRO A 522 -15.06 1.20 -2.56
N ARG A 523 -15.99 0.34 -3.01
CA ARG A 523 -16.17 -0.01 -4.44
C ARG A 523 -16.35 1.21 -5.36
N VAL A 524 -16.97 2.29 -4.87
CA VAL A 524 -17.20 3.53 -5.62
C VAL A 524 -15.91 4.18 -6.17
N TYR A 525 -14.80 4.16 -5.42
CA TYR A 525 -13.51 4.68 -5.90
C TYR A 525 -12.90 3.80 -6.99
N ILE A 526 -13.14 2.49 -6.90
CA ILE A 526 -12.69 1.52 -7.89
C ILE A 526 -13.49 1.68 -9.20
N LEU A 527 -14.79 2.00 -9.12
CA LEU A 527 -15.63 2.33 -10.27
C LEU A 527 -15.20 3.64 -10.95
N ALA A 528 -14.88 4.68 -10.17
CA ALA A 528 -14.31 5.92 -10.71
C ALA A 528 -12.97 5.67 -11.42
N ALA A 529 -12.09 4.84 -10.83
CA ALA A 529 -10.83 4.43 -11.45
C ALA A 529 -11.04 3.61 -12.72
N GLU A 530 -12.04 2.72 -12.75
CA GLU A 530 -12.38 1.93 -13.94
C GLU A 530 -12.83 2.82 -15.11
N LYS A 531 -13.63 3.87 -14.88
CA LYS A 531 -13.93 4.90 -15.91
C LYS A 531 -12.65 5.51 -16.49
N ILE A 532 -11.75 6.00 -15.63
CA ILE A 532 -10.51 6.66 -16.04
C ILE A 532 -9.61 5.72 -16.85
N VAL A 533 -9.56 4.44 -16.47
CA VAL A 533 -8.77 3.42 -17.16
C VAL A 533 -9.34 3.07 -18.54
N GLN A 534 -10.66 3.13 -18.75
CA GLN A 534 -11.23 3.00 -20.10
C GLN A 534 -10.86 4.19 -20.98
N GLU A 535 -10.84 5.41 -20.46
CA GLU A 535 -10.36 6.58 -21.22
C GLU A 535 -8.87 6.46 -21.57
N MET A 536 -8.02 6.00 -20.63
CA MET A 536 -6.61 5.74 -20.94
C MET A 536 -6.44 4.69 -22.05
N LYS A 537 -7.19 3.58 -22.00
CA LYS A 537 -7.22 2.57 -23.08
C LYS A 537 -7.73 3.13 -24.41
N ARG A 538 -8.71 4.05 -24.39
CA ARG A 538 -9.18 4.75 -25.60
C ARG A 538 -8.09 5.65 -26.17
N ARG A 539 -7.40 6.43 -25.33
CA ARG A 539 -6.27 7.30 -25.73
C ARG A 539 -5.10 6.49 -26.30
N THR A 540 -4.78 5.31 -25.76
CA THR A 540 -3.78 4.39 -26.35
C THR A 540 -4.34 3.49 -27.46
N LYS A 541 -5.60 3.63 -27.87
CA LYS A 541 -6.27 2.77 -28.87
C LYS A 541 -6.13 1.26 -28.58
N GLY A 542 -6.21 0.87 -27.31
CA GLY A 542 -6.07 -0.51 -26.85
C GLY A 542 -4.64 -1.02 -26.71
N ARG A 543 -3.60 -0.21 -26.98
CA ARG A 543 -2.21 -0.57 -26.65
C ARG A 543 -2.00 -0.62 -25.14
N LEU A 544 -1.03 -1.44 -24.74
CA LEU A 544 -0.49 -1.45 -23.38
C LEU A 544 -0.10 -0.01 -23.00
N TRP A 545 -0.38 0.37 -21.77
CA TRP A 545 -0.28 1.76 -21.31
C TRP A 545 0.53 1.89 -20.02
N ARG A 546 1.00 3.11 -19.77
CA ARG A 546 1.93 3.41 -18.68
C ARG A 546 1.29 4.38 -17.70
N SER A 547 1.69 4.31 -16.43
CA SER A 547 1.34 5.32 -15.44
C SER A 547 2.53 5.66 -14.54
N ALA A 548 2.48 6.83 -13.92
CA ALA A 548 3.48 7.24 -12.94
C ALA A 548 2.87 8.02 -11.76
N HIS A 549 3.54 7.95 -10.61
CA HIS A 549 3.25 8.76 -9.43
C HIS A 549 4.43 9.66 -9.08
N LEU A 550 4.27 10.97 -9.30
CA LEU A 550 5.27 12.01 -9.06
C LEU A 550 4.96 12.73 -7.74
N ARG A 551 5.63 12.34 -6.66
CA ARG A 551 5.50 13.04 -5.36
C ARG A 551 6.33 14.31 -5.36
N ARG A 552 5.66 15.44 -5.22
CA ARG A 552 6.26 16.78 -5.00
C ARG A 552 5.69 17.35 -3.71
N GLY A 553 4.98 18.48 -3.74
CA GLY A 553 4.42 19.11 -2.53
C GLY A 553 5.45 19.25 -1.39
N ASP A 554 5.06 18.83 -0.18
CA ASP A 554 5.89 18.78 1.02
C ASP A 554 7.30 18.19 0.81
N PHE A 555 7.46 17.14 -0.02
CA PHE A 555 8.74 16.50 -0.28
C PHE A 555 9.76 17.43 -0.95
N VAL A 556 9.34 18.52 -1.60
CA VAL A 556 10.24 19.53 -2.16
C VAL A 556 10.85 20.39 -1.05
N GLY A 557 10.05 20.73 -0.03
CA GLY A 557 10.48 21.49 1.15
C GLY A 557 11.38 20.67 2.08
N ILE A 558 10.99 19.44 2.41
CA ILE A 558 11.76 18.55 3.31
C ILE A 558 12.88 17.75 2.61
N ALA A 559 13.24 18.12 1.37
CA ALA A 559 14.29 17.48 0.56
C ALA A 559 14.12 15.96 0.32
N TRP A 560 12.89 15.44 0.36
CA TRP A 560 12.58 14.03 0.01
C TRP A 560 12.30 13.81 -1.49
N ALA A 561 12.16 14.90 -2.27
CA ALA A 561 12.00 14.87 -3.72
C ALA A 561 13.39 14.76 -4.42
N PRO A 562 13.64 13.75 -5.28
CA PRO A 562 14.92 13.57 -5.97
C PRO A 562 15.39 14.71 -6.91
N GLU A 563 14.58 15.75 -7.12
CA GLU A 563 14.95 17.03 -7.74
C GLU A 563 14.03 18.14 -7.20
N LYS A 564 14.62 19.26 -6.77
CA LYS A 564 13.85 20.46 -6.36
C LYS A 564 13.14 21.11 -7.56
N ASP A 565 13.75 21.09 -8.74
CA ASP A 565 13.13 21.61 -9.98
C ASP A 565 12.05 20.66 -10.54
N PRO A 566 10.83 21.16 -10.86
CA PRO A 566 9.72 20.32 -11.33
C PRO A 566 9.92 19.73 -12.73
N VAL A 567 10.70 20.39 -13.60
CA VAL A 567 10.97 19.92 -14.98
C VAL A 567 12.01 18.80 -14.97
N ARG A 568 13.08 18.94 -14.18
CA ARG A 568 14.13 17.93 -14.00
C ARG A 568 13.60 16.66 -13.31
N HIS A 569 12.78 16.82 -12.26
CA HIS A 569 12.15 15.67 -11.58
C HIS A 569 11.31 14.85 -12.58
N PHE A 570 10.43 15.53 -13.31
CA PHE A 570 9.62 14.90 -14.35
C PHE A 570 10.45 14.31 -15.50
N GLY A 571 11.63 14.89 -15.79
CA GLY A 571 12.61 14.31 -16.72
C GLY A 571 13.13 12.94 -16.29
N LYS A 572 13.45 12.75 -15.00
CA LYS A 572 13.83 11.43 -14.44
C LYS A 572 12.69 10.40 -14.63
N LEU A 573 11.47 10.79 -14.27
CA LEU A 573 10.26 9.98 -14.41
C LEU A 573 9.95 9.62 -15.88
N LYS A 574 10.09 10.56 -16.83
CA LYS A 574 9.93 10.30 -18.27
C LYS A 574 10.96 9.31 -18.80
N ASN A 575 12.20 9.38 -18.32
CA ASN A 575 13.25 8.42 -18.69
C ASN A 575 12.94 7.01 -18.16
N ALA A 576 12.44 6.88 -16.92
CA ALA A 576 11.98 5.61 -16.38
C ALA A 576 10.78 5.03 -17.17
N LEU A 577 9.79 5.87 -17.53
CA LEU A 577 8.68 5.49 -18.42
C LEU A 577 9.12 5.10 -19.84
N GLY A 578 10.27 5.60 -20.29
CA GLY A 578 10.91 5.19 -21.55
C GLY A 578 11.56 3.82 -21.44
N ALA A 579 12.34 3.58 -20.38
CA ALA A 579 12.94 2.28 -20.08
C ALA A 579 11.89 1.16 -19.94
N GLY A 580 10.73 1.49 -19.35
CA GLY A 580 9.59 0.57 -19.21
C GLY A 580 9.06 -0.04 -20.52
N ILE A 581 9.22 0.63 -21.67
CA ILE A 581 8.84 0.06 -22.97
C ILE A 581 9.72 -1.17 -23.28
N GLN A 582 11.00 -1.17 -22.88
CA GLN A 582 11.89 -2.33 -23.09
C GLN A 582 11.54 -3.50 -22.16
N VAL A 583 11.11 -3.20 -20.92
CA VAL A 583 10.55 -4.23 -20.01
C VAL A 583 9.30 -4.86 -20.62
N LEU A 584 8.34 -4.03 -21.08
CA LEU A 584 7.13 -4.52 -21.73
C LEU A 584 7.44 -5.37 -22.97
N ARG A 585 8.44 -4.99 -23.77
CA ARG A 585 8.90 -5.77 -24.94
C ARG A 585 9.46 -7.14 -24.59
N GLN A 586 9.95 -7.36 -23.37
CA GLN A 586 10.45 -8.67 -22.91
C GLN A 586 9.33 -9.61 -22.43
N ARG A 587 8.14 -9.07 -22.09
CA ARG A 587 6.99 -9.87 -21.68
C ARG A 587 6.47 -10.75 -22.82
N ARG A 588 5.87 -11.87 -22.43
CA ARG A 588 5.22 -12.82 -23.34
C ARG A 588 3.78 -13.05 -22.91
N THR A 589 2.90 -13.24 -23.87
CA THR A 589 1.49 -13.57 -23.67
C THR A 589 1.21 -14.99 -24.15
N LYS A 590 0.25 -15.69 -23.51
CA LYS A 590 -0.35 -16.89 -24.11
C LYS A 590 -1.32 -16.42 -25.21
N LYS A 591 -1.41 -17.15 -26.32
CA LYS A 591 -2.53 -16.98 -27.26
C LYS A 591 -3.65 -17.94 -26.89
N PRO A 592 -4.93 -17.52 -26.94
CA PRO A 592 -6.04 -18.41 -26.71
C PRO A 592 -5.98 -19.69 -27.55
N GLY A 593 -6.13 -20.83 -26.90
CA GLY A 593 -6.07 -22.15 -27.54
C GLY A 593 -4.68 -22.60 -28.03
N ARG A 594 -3.59 -21.87 -27.72
CA ARG A 594 -2.21 -22.31 -27.95
C ARG A 594 -1.30 -21.93 -26.78
N GLY A 595 -1.09 -22.86 -25.84
CA GLY A 595 -0.36 -22.66 -24.58
C GLY A 595 1.13 -22.26 -24.68
N ALA A 596 1.67 -22.02 -25.87
CA ALA A 596 3.02 -21.50 -26.07
C ALA A 596 3.04 -19.97 -25.87
N LEU A 597 3.91 -19.49 -24.97
CA LEU A 597 4.15 -18.07 -24.72
C LEU A 597 4.81 -17.40 -25.94
N GLN A 598 4.16 -16.38 -26.51
CA GLN A 598 4.65 -15.60 -27.65
C GLN A 598 5.05 -14.18 -27.20
N PRO A 599 6.04 -13.55 -27.83
CA PRO A 599 6.34 -12.15 -27.56
C PRO A 599 5.16 -11.25 -27.97
N LEU A 600 4.99 -10.14 -27.26
CA LEU A 600 4.08 -9.07 -27.66
C LEU A 600 4.46 -8.51 -29.03
N LYS A 601 3.47 -8.18 -29.85
CA LYS A 601 3.66 -7.49 -31.13
C LYS A 601 4.06 -6.03 -30.91
N GLN A 602 4.68 -5.41 -31.92
CA GLN A 602 5.05 -4.00 -31.84
C GLN A 602 3.82 -3.07 -31.86
N GLU A 603 2.70 -3.53 -32.40
CA GLU A 603 1.41 -2.84 -32.39
C GLU A 603 0.69 -2.88 -31.03
N GLU A 604 1.11 -3.76 -30.11
CA GLU A 604 0.55 -3.88 -28.74
C GLU A 604 1.32 -3.04 -27.72
N LEU A 605 2.64 -2.84 -27.93
CA LEU A 605 3.52 -2.09 -27.03
C LEU A 605 3.25 -0.57 -27.07
N PRO A 606 3.44 0.17 -25.96
CA PRO A 606 3.26 1.62 -25.96
C PRO A 606 4.32 2.29 -26.85
N PHE A 607 3.90 3.26 -27.65
CA PHE A 607 4.83 4.15 -28.36
C PHE A 607 5.50 5.13 -27.38
N PRO A 608 6.70 5.65 -27.68
CA PRO A 608 7.39 6.61 -26.79
C PRO A 608 6.53 7.82 -26.41
N ASN A 609 5.78 8.33 -27.39
CA ASN A 609 4.90 9.49 -27.29
C ASN A 609 3.45 9.15 -26.93
N ASP A 610 3.12 7.88 -26.65
CA ASP A 610 1.77 7.53 -26.19
C ASP A 610 1.50 8.16 -24.81
N PRO A 611 0.28 8.68 -24.59
CA PRO A 611 -0.09 9.33 -23.34
C PRO A 611 -0.02 8.34 -22.17
N PHE A 612 0.31 8.87 -21.00
CA PHE A 612 0.45 8.10 -19.76
C PHE A 612 -0.27 8.83 -18.63
N TYR A 613 -0.86 8.08 -17.69
CA TYR A 613 -1.52 8.70 -16.54
C TYR A 613 -0.47 9.17 -15.52
N LEU A 614 -0.65 10.36 -14.98
CA LEU A 614 0.21 10.93 -13.95
C LEU A 614 -0.62 11.30 -12.71
N ALA A 615 -0.38 10.59 -11.61
CA ALA A 615 -0.78 11.03 -10.28
C ALA A 615 0.30 11.98 -9.73
N THR A 616 -0.08 13.16 -9.25
CA THR A 616 0.86 14.12 -8.65
C THR A 616 0.15 15.12 -7.75
N ASP A 617 0.86 15.58 -6.73
CA ASP A 617 0.49 16.67 -5.83
C ASP A 617 1.24 17.98 -6.13
N GLU A 618 1.86 18.08 -7.31
CA GLU A 618 2.35 19.36 -7.84
C GLU A 618 1.17 20.30 -8.13
N THR A 619 1.29 21.57 -7.75
CA THR A 619 0.23 22.58 -7.88
C THR A 619 0.62 23.76 -8.76
N ASP A 620 1.91 23.93 -9.12
CA ASP A 620 2.34 24.97 -10.06
C ASP A 620 1.67 24.77 -11.44
N PRO A 621 0.84 25.73 -11.91
CA PRO A 621 0.21 25.63 -13.23
C PRO A 621 1.21 25.54 -14.38
N LYS A 622 2.44 26.07 -14.23
CA LYS A 622 3.49 26.00 -15.27
C LYS A 622 4.09 24.61 -15.35
N ALA A 623 4.42 23.98 -14.22
CA ALA A 623 4.83 22.58 -14.13
C ALA A 623 3.76 21.65 -14.70
N LEU A 624 2.50 21.77 -14.24
CA LEU A 624 1.38 20.95 -14.74
C LEU A 624 1.15 21.15 -16.24
N ALA A 625 1.20 22.39 -16.74
CA ALA A 625 1.12 22.66 -18.19
C ALA A 625 2.31 22.08 -18.98
N TYR A 626 3.52 22.02 -18.39
CA TYR A 626 4.65 21.33 -19.00
C TYR A 626 4.45 19.81 -19.04
N TYR A 627 3.95 19.19 -17.97
CA TYR A 627 3.68 17.76 -17.90
C TYR A 627 2.66 17.33 -18.98
N ARG A 628 1.57 18.10 -19.13
CA ARG A 628 0.57 17.93 -20.20
C ARG A 628 1.19 17.96 -21.60
N ARG A 629 2.02 18.97 -21.91
CA ARG A 629 2.75 19.08 -23.19
C ARG A 629 3.72 17.92 -23.45
N GLN A 630 4.07 17.16 -22.42
CA GLN A 630 4.93 15.97 -22.50
C GLN A 630 4.12 14.64 -22.48
N GLY A 631 2.80 14.71 -22.66
CA GLY A 631 1.91 13.55 -22.77
C GLY A 631 1.46 12.94 -21.44
N ALA A 632 1.64 13.64 -20.32
CA ALA A 632 0.99 13.28 -19.07
C ALA A 632 -0.52 13.59 -19.15
N VAL A 633 -1.34 12.70 -18.61
CA VAL A 633 -2.79 12.87 -18.43
C VAL A 633 -3.09 12.89 -16.93
N LEU A 634 -3.75 13.96 -16.46
CA LEU A 634 -4.11 14.15 -15.06
C LEU A 634 -5.57 13.77 -14.79
N LEU A 635 -5.92 13.54 -13.51
CA LEU A 635 -7.27 13.17 -13.07
C LEU A 635 -8.38 14.04 -13.69
N HIS A 636 -8.30 15.37 -13.49
CA HIS A 636 -9.29 16.34 -13.95
C HIS A 636 -9.32 16.57 -15.47
N GLU A 637 -8.47 15.91 -16.26
CA GLU A 637 -8.51 15.89 -17.73
C GLU A 637 -9.21 14.64 -18.29
N VAL A 638 -9.65 13.75 -17.41
CA VAL A 638 -10.40 12.53 -17.72
C VAL A 638 -11.76 12.55 -17.06
N MET A 639 -11.85 13.06 -15.83
CA MET A 639 -13.10 13.21 -15.08
C MET A 639 -13.12 14.58 -14.42
N GLY A 640 -14.02 15.46 -14.85
CA GLY A 640 -14.18 16.79 -14.26
C GLY A 640 -14.60 16.73 -12.79
N GLN A 641 -14.42 17.82 -12.04
CA GLN A 641 -14.81 17.85 -10.63
C GLN A 641 -16.31 17.54 -10.44
N ASP A 642 -17.17 18.03 -11.34
CA ASP A 642 -18.60 17.76 -11.32
C ASP A 642 -18.91 16.26 -11.54
N GLU A 643 -18.24 15.59 -12.49
CA GLU A 643 -18.42 14.14 -12.72
C GLU A 643 -17.82 13.30 -11.56
N LEU A 644 -16.74 13.78 -10.93
CA LEU A 644 -16.22 13.16 -9.71
C LEU A 644 -17.25 13.28 -8.56
N GLU A 645 -17.95 14.41 -8.44
CA GLU A 645 -19.03 14.61 -7.46
C GLU A 645 -20.29 13.80 -7.79
N ASP A 646 -20.66 13.63 -9.07
CA ASP A 646 -21.73 12.71 -9.50
C ASP A 646 -21.43 11.25 -9.12
N VAL A 647 -20.16 10.82 -9.18
CA VAL A 647 -19.76 9.43 -8.91
C VAL A 647 -19.48 9.16 -7.43
N LEU A 648 -18.78 10.06 -6.74
CA LEU A 648 -18.30 9.86 -5.37
C LEU A 648 -19.18 10.57 -4.32
N GLY A 649 -20.06 11.47 -4.76
CA GLY A 649 -20.70 12.47 -3.92
C GLY A 649 -19.69 13.49 -3.38
N TRP A 650 -20.01 14.05 -2.21
CA TRP A 650 -19.15 14.97 -1.46
C TRP A 650 -17.70 14.48 -1.24
N ARG A 651 -17.45 13.17 -1.34
CA ARG A 651 -16.14 12.52 -1.14
C ARG A 651 -15.09 12.98 -2.18
N ALA A 652 -15.52 13.43 -3.36
CA ALA A 652 -14.66 14.03 -4.37
C ALA A 652 -14.00 15.36 -3.94
N LYS A 653 -14.39 15.94 -2.81
CA LYS A 653 -13.90 17.23 -2.33
C LYS A 653 -12.54 17.16 -1.61
N TYR A 654 -12.00 15.97 -1.35
CA TYR A 654 -10.74 15.81 -0.60
C TYR A 654 -9.68 15.08 -1.42
N TRP A 655 -8.47 15.64 -1.45
CA TRP A 655 -7.35 15.03 -2.16
C TRP A 655 -6.91 13.68 -1.55
N ASP A 656 -7.00 13.50 -0.22
CA ASP A 656 -6.74 12.19 0.42
C ASP A 656 -7.73 11.08 -0.01
N LEU A 657 -8.92 11.44 -0.53
CA LEU A 657 -9.91 10.50 -1.06
C LEU A 657 -9.77 10.31 -2.57
N LEU A 658 -9.53 11.38 -3.34
CA LEU A 658 -9.19 11.26 -4.77
C LEU A 658 -7.91 10.44 -4.99
N ALA A 659 -6.94 10.51 -4.06
CA ALA A 659 -5.75 9.66 -4.07
C ALA A 659 -6.04 8.15 -3.99
N LEU A 660 -7.24 7.72 -3.55
CA LEU A 660 -7.67 6.32 -3.60
C LEU A 660 -8.08 5.92 -5.02
N VAL A 661 -8.77 6.82 -5.74
CA VAL A 661 -9.09 6.66 -7.17
C VAL A 661 -7.78 6.58 -7.96
N GLU A 662 -6.86 7.52 -7.73
CA GLU A 662 -5.57 7.53 -8.41
C GLU A 662 -4.78 6.24 -8.18
N GLN A 663 -4.73 5.72 -6.95
CA GLN A 663 -4.07 4.44 -6.66
C GLN A 663 -4.67 3.27 -7.46
N GLU A 664 -5.99 3.21 -7.60
CA GLU A 664 -6.67 2.18 -8.39
C GLU A 664 -6.52 2.39 -9.92
N VAL A 665 -6.29 3.62 -10.40
CA VAL A 665 -5.92 3.90 -11.80
C VAL A 665 -4.47 3.48 -12.05
N LEU A 666 -3.54 3.93 -11.21
CA LEU A 666 -2.14 3.52 -11.21
C LEU A 666 -1.98 2.00 -11.15
N ALA A 667 -2.91 1.32 -10.47
CA ALA A 667 -2.90 -0.13 -10.33
C ALA A 667 -3.32 -0.94 -11.57
N GLN A 668 -3.79 -0.27 -12.63
CA GLN A 668 -4.32 -0.91 -13.84
C GLN A 668 -3.49 -0.65 -15.11
N SER A 669 -2.36 0.05 -15.00
CA SER A 669 -1.40 0.21 -16.10
C SER A 669 -0.53 -1.03 -16.30
N ASP A 670 0.03 -1.20 -17.48
CA ASP A 670 0.89 -2.34 -17.79
C ASP A 670 2.31 -2.18 -17.21
N TYR A 671 2.77 -0.92 -17.08
CA TYR A 671 4.03 -0.53 -16.45
C TYR A 671 3.85 0.70 -15.56
N PHE A 672 4.46 0.69 -14.36
CA PHE A 672 4.30 1.74 -13.36
C PHE A 672 5.64 2.26 -12.82
N VAL A 673 5.72 3.59 -12.67
CA VAL A 673 6.85 4.34 -12.07
C VAL A 673 6.36 5.07 -10.82
N GLY A 674 7.11 5.06 -9.73
CA GLY A 674 6.84 5.95 -8.60
C GLY A 674 7.91 5.97 -7.52
N SER A 675 7.82 6.90 -6.58
CA SER A 675 8.84 7.07 -5.53
C SER A 675 8.78 6.00 -4.43
N ARG A 676 9.95 5.45 -4.04
CA ARG A 676 10.13 4.59 -2.83
C ARG A 676 9.70 5.29 -1.54
N MET A 677 9.82 6.61 -1.50
CA MET A 677 9.57 7.44 -0.31
C MET A 677 8.08 7.73 -0.06
N SER A 678 7.21 7.56 -1.06
CA SER A 678 5.80 7.92 -0.92
C SER A 678 4.88 6.74 -0.61
N SER A 679 4.01 6.94 0.37
CA SER A 679 2.99 5.99 0.79
C SER A 679 1.83 5.82 -0.20
N THR A 680 1.58 6.84 -1.05
CA THR A 680 0.65 6.76 -2.19
C THR A 680 1.16 5.75 -3.22
N THR A 681 2.45 5.76 -3.54
CA THR A 681 3.09 4.71 -4.37
C THR A 681 2.81 3.32 -3.76
N GLY A 682 2.94 3.20 -2.45
CA GLY A 682 2.72 1.97 -1.71
C GLY A 682 1.33 1.34 -1.88
N GLY A 683 0.28 2.16 -1.79
CA GLY A 683 -1.09 1.67 -1.91
C GLY A 683 -1.49 1.34 -3.35
N ALA A 684 -0.96 2.08 -4.33
CA ALA A 684 -1.04 1.70 -5.74
C ALA A 684 -0.40 0.31 -5.97
N LEU A 685 0.81 0.07 -5.44
CA LEU A 685 1.49 -1.22 -5.58
C LEU A 685 0.76 -2.38 -4.91
N ASN A 686 0.24 -2.20 -3.69
CA ASN A 686 -0.53 -3.27 -3.03
C ASN A 686 -1.81 -3.58 -3.82
N SER A 687 -2.46 -2.57 -4.41
CA SER A 687 -3.61 -2.75 -5.31
C SER A 687 -3.23 -3.45 -6.62
N ARG A 688 -2.00 -3.27 -7.15
CA ARG A 688 -1.47 -4.05 -8.29
C ARG A 688 -1.30 -5.53 -7.93
N LEU A 689 -0.79 -5.83 -6.75
CA LEU A 689 -0.64 -7.21 -6.28
C LEU A 689 -2.00 -7.89 -6.10
N ARG A 690 -2.99 -7.18 -5.54
CA ARG A 690 -4.38 -7.66 -5.40
C ARG A 690 -4.97 -8.01 -6.77
N ARG A 691 -4.93 -7.05 -7.72
CA ARG A 691 -5.42 -7.25 -9.10
C ARG A 691 -4.66 -8.36 -9.84
N ARG A 692 -3.36 -8.54 -9.59
CA ARG A 692 -2.58 -9.68 -10.10
C ARG A 692 -3.12 -11.02 -9.59
N ARG A 693 -3.47 -11.12 -8.31
CA ARG A 693 -4.05 -12.33 -7.70
C ARG A 693 -5.50 -12.59 -8.11
N GLU A 694 -6.33 -11.55 -8.16
CA GLU A 694 -7.69 -11.62 -8.73
C GLU A 694 -7.66 -12.15 -10.18
N LYS A 695 -6.59 -11.85 -10.91
CA LYS A 695 -6.34 -12.35 -12.26
C LYS A 695 -5.83 -13.80 -12.23
N GLU A 696 -4.74 -14.09 -11.54
CA GLU A 696 -4.14 -15.43 -11.44
C GLU A 696 -5.12 -16.48 -10.86
N GLY A 697 -5.99 -16.09 -9.92
CA GLY A 697 -7.03 -16.95 -9.35
C GLY A 697 -8.18 -17.27 -10.33
N ARG A 698 -8.58 -16.33 -11.18
CA ARG A 698 -9.52 -16.58 -12.30
C ARG A 698 -8.84 -17.42 -13.40
N GLU A 699 -7.56 -17.16 -13.65
CA GLU A 699 -6.78 -17.84 -14.68
C GLU A 699 -6.33 -19.26 -14.29
N GLY A 700 -6.56 -19.66 -13.03
CA GLY A 700 -6.59 -21.07 -12.61
C GLY A 700 -7.68 -21.89 -13.31
N GLU A 701 -8.75 -21.25 -13.79
CA GLU A 701 -9.76 -21.86 -14.66
C GLU A 701 -9.53 -21.54 -16.17
N GLY A 702 -8.68 -20.55 -16.49
CA GLY A 702 -8.29 -20.28 -17.89
C GLY A 702 -7.43 -19.03 -18.17
N GLU A 703 -6.25 -19.26 -18.76
CA GLU A 703 -5.52 -18.35 -19.67
C GLU A 703 -5.05 -16.94 -19.22
N VAL A 704 -4.03 -16.89 -18.37
CA VAL A 704 -2.68 -16.33 -18.72
C VAL A 704 -1.65 -17.04 -17.81
N PHE A 705 -0.37 -16.67 -17.84
CA PHE A 705 0.60 -17.01 -16.79
C PHE A 705 1.63 -15.88 -16.72
N VAL A 706 1.64 -15.12 -15.63
CA VAL A 706 2.67 -14.11 -15.36
C VAL A 706 3.73 -14.79 -14.50
N ASP A 707 5.02 -14.79 -14.90
CA ASP A 707 6.07 -15.42 -14.08
C ASP A 707 6.07 -14.76 -12.68
N ALA A 708 6.08 -15.59 -11.63
CA ALA A 708 6.14 -15.13 -10.25
C ALA A 708 7.40 -14.29 -9.94
N ARG A 709 8.40 -14.30 -10.82
CA ARG A 709 9.67 -13.57 -10.74
C ARG A 709 9.79 -12.40 -11.74
N ASP A 710 8.75 -12.12 -12.54
CA ASP A 710 8.70 -10.84 -13.28
C ASP A 710 8.38 -9.71 -12.28
N ASP A 711 9.41 -9.12 -11.68
CA ASP A 711 9.33 -7.90 -10.85
C ASP A 711 9.62 -6.62 -11.64
N ASN A 712 10.05 -6.76 -12.91
CA ASN A 712 10.59 -5.65 -13.70
C ASN A 712 9.55 -4.58 -14.05
N TRP A 713 8.25 -4.87 -13.91
CA TRP A 713 7.14 -3.95 -14.21
C TRP A 713 6.93 -2.84 -13.19
N ILE A 714 7.68 -2.85 -12.09
CA ILE A 714 7.76 -1.76 -11.13
C ILE A 714 9.13 -1.09 -11.27
N PHE A 715 9.15 0.21 -11.62
CA PHE A 715 10.29 1.05 -11.30
C PHE A 715 9.98 1.88 -10.05
N LEU A 716 10.78 1.70 -9.00
CA LEU A 716 10.72 2.55 -7.81
C LEU A 716 11.90 3.51 -7.84
N GLU A 717 11.63 4.80 -8.06
CA GLU A 717 12.65 5.85 -8.10
C GLU A 717 13.44 5.86 -6.79
N GLU A 718 14.77 5.76 -6.91
CA GLU A 718 15.69 5.75 -5.77
C GLU A 718 15.87 7.15 -5.21
N PHE A 719 15.90 7.25 -3.89
CA PHE A 719 16.29 8.48 -3.21
C PHE A 719 17.81 8.67 -3.32
N ASN A 720 18.27 9.92 -3.38
CA ASN A 720 19.69 10.23 -3.51
C ASN A 720 20.34 10.20 -2.12
N GLU A 721 20.74 9.01 -1.65
CA GLU A 721 21.18 8.73 -0.26
C GLU A 721 22.25 9.69 0.30
N ARG A 722 23.00 10.38 -0.56
CA ARG A 722 24.07 11.31 -0.17
C ARG A 722 23.63 12.45 0.74
N GLU A 723 22.38 12.93 0.64
CA GLU A 723 21.89 14.02 1.52
C GLU A 723 21.51 13.53 2.94
N ARG A 724 21.70 12.24 3.26
CA ARG A 724 21.49 11.70 4.61
C ARG A 724 22.74 11.74 5.49
N GLU A 725 23.93 11.58 4.92
CA GLU A 725 25.20 11.62 5.67
C GLU A 725 25.53 13.03 6.22
N ASP A 726 24.90 14.08 5.69
CA ASP A 726 25.02 15.47 6.15
C ASP A 726 23.99 15.87 7.26
N HIS A 727 23.11 14.95 7.69
CA HIS A 727 21.93 15.27 8.52
C HIS A 727 21.58 14.30 9.68
N ASP A 728 22.35 13.22 9.92
CA ASP A 728 22.22 12.32 11.09
C ASP A 728 23.32 12.62 12.16
#